data_AF-A0A5J5F103-F1
#
_entry.id   AF-A0A5J5F103-F1
#
_cell.length_a   1.000
_cell.length_b   1.000
_cell.length_c   1.000
_cell.angle_alpha   90.00
_cell.angle_beta   90.00
_cell.angle_gamma   90.00
#
_symmetry.space_group_name_H-M   'P 1'
#
loop_
_entity.id
_entity.type
_entity.pdbx_description
1 polymer ?
#
loop_
_entity_poly.entity_id
_entity_poly.type
_entity_poly.pdbx_seq_one_letter_code
_entity_poly.pdbx_strand_id
1 'polypeptide(L)'
;MSSATPHSTTPEILDASATAVNSSTPPLHKIRSRHVHIDDGNNLRERQWSTPGSGRPTRPPMVRSPSGYSAKSGYSRAQSSGTRTPIDPYSPRASISTFHLQHLLESLEMDQYDTFGIEELRDGFFDATFYRSTTHQDSDDDDEEEEDGEAMFGVNLGKLFRKKLRAQLEDTKFFFTATFGTRDGILLAKSFLGYFIAYILCLIPKTRTVLGDYSYWVTIAALFNHAGRTAGAQIDGTVGCIVGGALGLAVGTLALEVASSTAVSRAAYGGVLAAFVVPILAIIGWIRCSFLRLYQALITAGLALIFLCLVGTESIDQTGKWRRSMVQEFAIPWLIGLGISLVVNLCLYPETGGRAVATALHNAIDSALKALELPRPYSLEVHSNMSKQIVKLSDAVRDMRNEITFTSLRPADVDQLRILLQSVIRHIMAIKPGTSLFIHEHQHQTPTVGSNSASSHDIVIQIDPNNSLDDISIASSYENPLEIVRNTMAGPSRALIDAMAKTLHCCDNALMRIAGLSDLFDRDESSDVQSQQAELRSAMQRFDEADVSLMEHPDLPSSYSSHPDLVELFLFINPLRQSAAAVDSLATKVLQISQDPKSKSKRLFLPSYPLSKALYRANPQVLHDRGGASAGYYFRIKDEISNLMEKIHARPYEPDALASNGLKNGVKTVGIGGSEDGRTLRYRIWKVLHRLQQFETRFAVKVILVCGALSVPAWLNQSRGWWAEKDSWWAVVAAWIMMHPRVGGNAQDLVTRTIATLLGAVWGGLAAAAARAAGSASPYVLAVFAAIFMIPAVFRFMLSAHPRSGLMACLSFTVVSLSGRNHSGGHSPVEIAWSRGVALSTGVVAAVIVNWVVWPFVARHELRKSLSYMLLNLGIAYRGVIYLPRFRLCSHKR
;
A
#
# COMPACT_ATOMS: atom_id res chain seq x y z
N MET A 1 9.65 62.58 21.98
CA MET A 1 10.22 63.55 21.02
C MET A 1 9.73 63.13 19.65
N SER A 2 8.61 63.72 19.24
CA SER A 2 8.57 64.81 18.25
C SER A 2 8.72 64.22 16.84
N SER A 3 7.78 64.32 15.92
CA SER A 3 6.69 65.29 15.80
C SER A 3 5.82 64.96 14.58
N ALA A 4 4.55 65.32 14.72
CA ALA A 4 3.64 65.93 13.73
C ALA A 4 3.26 65.09 12.48
N THR A 5 2.01 64.61 12.30
CA THR A 5 0.66 65.27 12.28
C THR A 5 0.39 66.06 10.99
N PRO A 6 -0.88 66.34 10.63
CA PRO A 6 -1.66 65.59 9.63
C PRO A 6 -2.35 66.59 8.67
N HIS A 7 -3.41 66.21 7.95
CA HIS A 7 -4.63 67.00 7.66
C HIS A 7 -5.45 66.21 6.61
N SER A 8 -6.62 65.64 6.96
CA SER A 8 -7.97 66.25 6.89
C SER A 8 -8.28 66.75 5.48
N THR A 9 -9.33 66.29 4.78
CA THR A 9 -10.74 66.54 5.09
C THR A 9 -11.66 65.78 4.12
N THR A 10 -12.78 65.26 4.64
CA THR A 10 -14.09 64.98 3.98
C THR A 10 -14.72 66.26 3.38
N PRO A 11 -15.91 66.33 2.69
CA PRO A 11 -17.07 65.40 2.63
C PRO A 11 -17.90 65.41 1.28
N GLU A 12 -19.14 64.88 1.32
CA GLU A 12 -20.35 65.11 0.47
C GLU A 12 -20.41 64.52 -0.96
N ILE A 13 -21.21 63.49 -1.28
CA ILE A 13 -22.69 63.31 -1.40
C ILE A 13 -23.36 64.17 -2.50
N LEU A 14 -23.75 63.56 -3.65
CA LEU A 14 -25.12 63.55 -4.23
C LEU A 14 -25.17 62.89 -5.65
N ASP A 15 -26.12 61.96 -5.78
CA ASP A 15 -26.90 61.46 -6.94
C ASP A 15 -26.47 61.68 -8.41
N ALA A 16 -26.50 60.60 -9.22
CA ALA A 16 -27.48 60.38 -10.31
C ALA A 16 -27.08 59.26 -11.31
N SER A 17 -28.06 58.37 -11.55
CA SER A 17 -28.38 57.59 -12.77
C SER A 17 -27.31 57.21 -13.83
N ALA A 18 -27.22 55.88 -14.02
CA ALA A 18 -27.15 55.12 -15.29
C ALA A 18 -26.04 55.41 -16.32
N THR A 19 -25.17 54.42 -16.55
CA THR A 19 -24.77 53.94 -17.88
C THR A 19 -23.88 52.70 -17.76
N ALA A 20 -24.15 51.70 -18.59
CA ALA A 20 -23.40 50.45 -18.68
C ALA A 20 -22.06 50.64 -19.40
N VAL A 21 -20.95 50.15 -18.82
CA VAL A 21 -19.71 49.84 -19.55
C VAL A 21 -19.04 48.61 -18.90
N ASN A 22 -18.90 47.55 -19.71
CA ASN A 22 -18.07 46.38 -19.45
C ASN A 22 -16.58 46.75 -19.41
N SER A 23 -15.81 46.26 -18.44
CA SER A 23 -14.46 45.70 -18.67
C SER A 23 -13.81 45.10 -17.41
N SER A 24 -13.76 43.75 -17.41
CA SER A 24 -12.61 42.90 -17.01
C SER A 24 -11.90 43.14 -15.66
N THR A 25 -12.30 42.37 -14.65
CA THR A 25 -11.45 41.87 -13.56
C THR A 25 -10.75 40.56 -13.96
N PRO A 26 -9.47 40.31 -13.62
CA PRO A 26 -8.78 39.05 -13.92
C PRO A 26 -9.22 37.93 -12.95
N PRO A 27 -9.29 36.66 -13.39
CA PRO A 27 -9.78 35.57 -12.55
C PRO A 27 -8.70 35.03 -11.60
N LEU A 28 -9.10 34.82 -10.36
CA LEU A 28 -8.38 34.16 -9.28
C LEU A 28 -8.04 32.69 -9.62
N HIS A 29 -6.74 32.39 -9.65
CA HIS A 29 -6.22 31.04 -9.79
C HIS A 29 -6.42 30.25 -8.47
N LYS A 30 -7.39 29.32 -8.44
CA LYS A 30 -7.49 28.27 -7.42
C LYS A 30 -6.39 27.23 -7.63
N ILE A 31 -5.41 27.20 -6.74
CA ILE A 31 -4.36 26.16 -6.68
C ILE A 31 -4.88 24.99 -5.83
N ARG A 32 -5.29 23.89 -6.47
CA ARG A 32 -5.59 22.60 -5.81
C ARG A 32 -4.33 21.72 -5.83
N SER A 33 -3.71 21.50 -4.67
CA SER A 33 -2.60 20.57 -4.48
C SER A 33 -3.10 19.13 -4.31
N ARG A 34 -2.73 18.24 -5.23
CA ARG A 34 -3.02 16.79 -5.15
C ARG A 34 -1.78 16.09 -4.55
N HIS A 35 -1.95 15.43 -3.40
CA HIS A 35 -0.89 14.70 -2.70
C HIS A 35 -1.12 13.19 -2.73
N VAL A 36 0.01 12.48 -2.64
CA VAL A 36 0.27 11.07 -2.93
C VAL A 36 -0.64 10.11 -2.15
N HIS A 37 -1.52 9.44 -2.90
CA HIS A 37 -2.13 8.17 -2.56
C HIS A 37 -1.32 7.07 -3.23
N ILE A 38 -0.81 6.11 -2.45
CA ILE A 38 -0.35 4.82 -2.97
C ILE A 38 -1.51 3.84 -2.78
N ASP A 39 -1.80 3.12 -3.86
CA ASP A 39 -2.97 2.28 -4.16
C ASP A 39 -4.26 3.06 -4.49
N ASP A 40 -4.32 3.63 -5.70
CA ASP A 40 -5.57 3.86 -6.44
C ASP A 40 -5.34 3.49 -7.92
N GLY A 41 -5.69 2.25 -8.27
CA GLY A 41 -6.22 1.97 -9.60
C GLY A 41 -7.71 2.30 -9.54
N ASN A 42 -8.15 3.18 -10.45
CA ASN A 42 -9.48 3.79 -10.57
C ASN A 42 -9.67 5.05 -9.72
N ASN A 43 -9.55 6.21 -10.38
CA ASN A 43 -10.38 7.40 -10.17
C ASN A 43 -10.08 8.40 -11.30
N LEU A 44 -10.85 8.26 -12.39
CA LEU A 44 -11.02 9.26 -13.43
C LEU A 44 -11.77 10.49 -12.86
N ARG A 45 -11.62 11.62 -13.56
CA ARG A 45 -11.80 12.99 -13.05
C ARG A 45 -13.26 13.45 -13.14
N GLU A 46 -13.84 13.91 -12.04
CA GLU A 46 -14.92 14.90 -12.10
C GLU A 46 -14.37 16.30 -12.39
N ARG A 47 -14.84 16.93 -13.48
CA ARG A 47 -14.77 18.38 -13.70
C ARG A 47 -16.19 18.90 -13.94
N GLN A 48 -16.69 19.70 -13.00
CA GLN A 48 -17.76 20.66 -13.21
C GLN A 48 -17.39 21.62 -14.35
N TRP A 49 -18.21 21.68 -15.39
CA TRP A 49 -18.15 22.72 -16.40
C TRP A 49 -19.28 23.72 -16.17
N SER A 50 -18.90 24.94 -15.86
CA SER A 50 -19.74 26.14 -15.96
C SER A 50 -19.86 26.55 -17.43
N THR A 51 -21.09 26.63 -17.95
CA THR A 51 -21.44 27.17 -19.27
C THR A 51 -21.24 28.70 -19.32
N PRO A 52 -20.82 29.22 -20.49
CA PRO A 52 -21.58 30.34 -21.05
C PRO A 52 -21.76 30.27 -22.58
N GLY A 53 -23.01 30.45 -23.02
CA GLY A 53 -23.42 31.54 -23.91
C GLY A 53 -23.01 31.56 -25.39
N SER A 54 -23.95 31.09 -26.23
CA SER A 54 -24.36 31.64 -27.55
C SER A 54 -23.54 31.34 -28.81
N GLY A 55 -24.21 30.94 -29.90
CA GLY A 55 -23.52 30.80 -31.20
C GLY A 55 -24.23 30.36 -32.49
N ARG A 56 -25.46 29.79 -32.48
CA ARG A 56 -26.35 29.69 -33.69
C ARG A 56 -25.92 28.72 -34.84
N PRO A 57 -26.77 28.43 -35.87
CA PRO A 57 -27.43 27.13 -36.01
C PRO A 57 -27.21 26.41 -37.36
N THR A 58 -27.36 25.09 -37.43
CA THR A 58 -27.67 24.41 -38.71
C THR A 58 -28.54 23.16 -38.51
N ARG A 59 -29.47 23.02 -39.45
CA ARG A 59 -30.60 22.07 -39.55
C ARG A 59 -30.17 20.67 -40.05
N PRO A 60 -31.05 19.66 -39.93
CA PRO A 60 -30.73 18.23 -40.09
C PRO A 60 -30.77 17.77 -41.55
N PRO A 61 -30.35 16.52 -41.85
CA PRO A 61 -31.35 15.60 -42.41
C PRO A 61 -31.15 14.08 -42.14
N MET A 62 -32.32 13.41 -42.09
CA MET A 62 -32.73 12.16 -42.76
C MET A 62 -32.04 10.81 -42.54
N VAL A 63 -32.90 9.91 -42.05
CA VAL A 63 -32.96 8.46 -42.22
C VAL A 63 -32.87 8.04 -43.71
N ARG A 64 -32.05 7.03 -44.01
CA ARG A 64 -32.21 6.17 -45.20
C ARG A 64 -31.53 4.82 -45.00
N SER A 65 -32.32 3.74 -45.06
CA SER A 65 -31.83 2.36 -45.30
C SER A 65 -31.27 2.22 -46.72
N PRO A 66 -30.41 1.23 -46.97
CA PRO A 66 -30.78 0.21 -47.96
C PRO A 66 -30.33 -1.23 -47.66
N SER A 67 -31.18 -2.17 -48.10
CA SER A 67 -30.91 -3.56 -48.55
C SER A 67 -29.64 -3.70 -49.41
N GLY A 68 -28.90 -4.80 -49.53
CA GLY A 68 -29.05 -6.23 -49.23
C GLY A 68 -28.43 -7.04 -50.38
N TYR A 69 -27.60 -8.07 -50.14
CA TYR A 69 -27.32 -9.19 -51.07
C TYR A 69 -26.68 -10.42 -50.35
N SER A 70 -27.50 -11.46 -50.21
CA SER A 70 -27.29 -12.92 -50.29
C SER A 70 -25.89 -13.58 -50.24
N ALA A 71 -25.68 -14.50 -49.29
CA ALA A 71 -25.34 -15.91 -49.56
C ALA A 71 -25.67 -16.84 -48.37
N LYS A 72 -26.11 -18.06 -48.68
CA LYS A 72 -26.76 -19.08 -47.84
C LYS A 72 -25.78 -19.99 -47.09
N SER A 73 -26.08 -20.37 -45.85
CA SER A 73 -26.16 -21.78 -45.42
C SER A 73 -26.87 -21.87 -44.06
N GLY A 74 -27.97 -22.62 -43.99
CA GLY A 74 -28.83 -22.65 -42.82
C GLY A 74 -28.38 -23.59 -41.71
N TYR A 75 -28.84 -23.32 -40.49
CA TYR A 75 -29.38 -24.31 -39.56
C TYR A 75 -30.34 -23.61 -38.57
N SER A 76 -31.56 -24.15 -38.53
CA SER A 76 -32.60 -24.13 -37.49
C SER A 76 -32.65 -23.01 -36.43
N ARG A 77 -33.76 -22.26 -36.52
CA ARG A 77 -34.39 -21.43 -35.49
C ARG A 77 -34.85 -22.28 -34.30
N ALA A 78 -34.28 -22.06 -33.11
CA ALA A 78 -34.89 -22.39 -31.83
C ALA A 78 -34.97 -21.10 -31.01
N GLN A 79 -36.18 -20.71 -30.63
CA GLN A 79 -36.48 -19.54 -29.81
C GLN A 79 -35.90 -19.76 -28.40
N SER A 80 -34.99 -18.88 -27.97
CA SER A 80 -34.50 -18.80 -26.60
C SER A 80 -35.58 -18.17 -25.70
N SER A 81 -36.34 -18.99 -24.99
CA SER A 81 -37.12 -18.55 -23.82
C SER A 81 -36.19 -18.52 -22.60
N GLY A 82 -35.78 -17.33 -22.17
CA GLY A 82 -35.12 -17.11 -20.89
C GLY A 82 -36.14 -17.22 -19.74
N THR A 83 -36.68 -18.41 -19.51
CA THR A 83 -37.61 -18.67 -18.40
C THR A 83 -36.92 -19.42 -17.28
N ARG A 84 -36.68 -18.68 -16.19
CA ARG A 84 -36.29 -19.15 -14.85
C ARG A 84 -37.14 -20.35 -14.42
N THR A 85 -36.53 -21.37 -13.82
CA THR A 85 -37.28 -22.41 -13.10
C THR A 85 -38.04 -21.77 -11.92
N PRO A 86 -39.36 -21.99 -11.79
CA PRO A 86 -40.12 -21.43 -10.68
C PRO A 86 -39.71 -22.11 -9.38
N ILE A 87 -39.18 -21.33 -8.43
CA ILE A 87 -38.97 -21.78 -7.05
C ILE A 87 -40.32 -21.63 -6.35
N ASP A 88 -40.85 -22.74 -5.83
CA ASP A 88 -42.14 -22.81 -5.16
C ASP A 88 -42.12 -21.94 -3.88
N PRO A 89 -42.92 -20.87 -3.78
CA PRO A 89 -42.90 -19.93 -2.65
C PRO A 89 -43.36 -20.57 -1.33
N TYR A 90 -43.92 -21.78 -1.37
CA TYR A 90 -44.42 -22.51 -0.20
C TYR A 90 -43.43 -23.55 0.37
N SER A 91 -42.16 -23.54 -0.05
CA SER A 91 -41.14 -24.39 0.55
C SER A 91 -40.93 -24.03 2.04
N PRO A 92 -41.22 -24.93 3.00
CA PRO A 92 -41.08 -24.66 4.43
C PRO A 92 -39.62 -24.56 4.91
N ARG A 93 -38.66 -24.47 3.98
CA ARG A 93 -37.21 -24.42 4.23
C ARG A 93 -36.56 -23.09 3.85
N ALA A 94 -37.29 -22.12 3.32
CA ALA A 94 -36.76 -20.79 3.05
C ALA A 94 -36.56 -20.01 4.38
N SER A 95 -35.31 -19.75 4.74
CA SER A 95 -34.97 -18.91 5.90
C SER A 95 -35.18 -17.42 5.59
N ILE A 96 -35.58 -16.60 6.57
CA ILE A 96 -35.76 -15.13 6.44
C ILE A 96 -34.58 -14.42 5.74
N SER A 97 -33.36 -14.95 5.86
CA SER A 97 -32.17 -14.42 5.19
C SER A 97 -32.18 -14.55 3.67
N THR A 98 -32.83 -15.56 3.09
CA THR A 98 -32.90 -15.72 1.62
C THR A 98 -33.88 -14.74 0.99
N PHE A 99 -34.98 -14.42 1.68
CA PHE A 99 -35.92 -13.38 1.25
C PHE A 99 -35.30 -11.98 1.26
N HIS A 100 -34.51 -11.65 2.30
CA HIS A 100 -33.82 -10.36 2.38
C HIS A 100 -32.74 -10.20 1.30
N LEU A 101 -32.04 -11.29 0.98
CA LEU A 101 -31.03 -11.31 -0.09
C LEU A 101 -31.67 -11.22 -1.48
N GLN A 102 -32.82 -11.86 -1.66
CA GLN A 102 -33.59 -11.82 -2.91
C GLN A 102 -34.15 -10.42 -3.19
N HIS A 103 -34.63 -9.72 -2.15
CA HIS A 103 -35.12 -8.35 -2.26
C HIS A 103 -34.00 -7.33 -2.51
N LEU A 104 -32.81 -7.53 -1.90
CA LEU A 104 -31.63 -6.75 -2.22
C LEU A 104 -31.14 -6.99 -3.66
N LEU A 105 -31.28 -8.21 -4.16
CA LEU A 105 -30.97 -8.59 -5.54
C LEU A 105 -31.97 -8.03 -6.55
N GLU A 106 -33.24 -7.91 -6.19
CA GLU A 106 -34.31 -7.33 -7.02
C GLU A 106 -34.19 -5.80 -7.13
N SER A 107 -33.60 -5.14 -6.13
CA SER A 107 -33.29 -3.70 -6.13
C SER A 107 -32.05 -3.31 -6.95
N LEU A 108 -31.23 -4.28 -7.35
CA LEU A 108 -30.18 -4.10 -8.34
C LEU A 108 -30.83 -4.34 -9.70
N GLU A 109 -30.88 -3.34 -10.58
CA GLU A 109 -31.38 -3.51 -11.96
C GLU A 109 -30.68 -4.70 -12.64
N MET A 110 -31.35 -5.87 -12.63
CA MET A 110 -30.79 -7.15 -13.08
C MET A 110 -30.52 -7.17 -14.59
N ASP A 111 -31.07 -6.22 -15.35
CA ASP A 111 -30.84 -6.03 -16.78
C ASP A 111 -29.38 -5.63 -17.11
N GLN A 112 -28.59 -5.19 -16.12
CA GLN A 112 -27.18 -4.85 -16.32
C GLN A 112 -26.22 -6.03 -16.18
N TYR A 113 -26.69 -7.22 -15.80
CA TYR A 113 -25.81 -8.34 -15.47
C TYR A 113 -26.03 -9.57 -16.36
N ASP A 114 -25.23 -9.66 -17.43
CA ASP A 114 -25.20 -10.81 -18.34
C ASP A 114 -24.50 -12.02 -17.68
N THR A 115 -25.17 -13.17 -17.63
CA THR A 115 -24.74 -14.36 -16.84
C THR A 115 -23.89 -15.35 -17.66
N PHE A 116 -23.23 -14.87 -18.72
CA PHE A 116 -22.45 -15.68 -19.68
C PHE A 116 -23.22 -16.85 -20.31
N GLY A 117 -24.56 -16.81 -20.34
CA GLY A 117 -25.38 -17.91 -20.86
C GLY A 117 -25.24 -19.24 -20.11
N ILE A 118 -24.75 -19.22 -18.86
CA ILE A 118 -24.63 -20.42 -18.03
C ILE A 118 -25.89 -20.53 -17.17
N GLU A 119 -26.75 -21.49 -17.50
CA GLU A 119 -27.89 -21.89 -16.66
C GLU A 119 -27.43 -22.96 -15.65
N GLU A 120 -27.53 -22.69 -14.33
CA GLU A 120 -27.27 -23.68 -13.29
C GLU A 120 -28.60 -24.32 -12.85
N LEU A 121 -28.74 -25.62 -13.11
CA LEU A 121 -29.99 -26.39 -12.93
C LEU A 121 -30.20 -26.94 -11.50
N ARG A 122 -29.61 -26.32 -10.46
CA ARG A 122 -29.64 -26.87 -9.08
C ARG A 122 -30.49 -26.02 -8.12
N ASP A 123 -31.16 -26.69 -7.18
CA ASP A 123 -32.11 -26.09 -6.24
C ASP A 123 -31.43 -25.20 -5.17
N GLY A 124 -31.24 -23.92 -5.49
CA GLY A 124 -31.44 -22.72 -4.64
C GLY A 124 -30.80 -22.59 -3.25
N PHE A 125 -30.02 -23.57 -2.76
CA PHE A 125 -29.46 -23.54 -1.40
C PHE A 125 -28.09 -22.82 -1.33
N PHE A 126 -27.39 -22.71 -2.46
CA PHE A 126 -26.12 -21.97 -2.61
C PHE A 126 -25.95 -21.52 -4.07
N ASP A 127 -26.67 -20.48 -4.49
CA ASP A 127 -26.40 -19.84 -5.79
C ASP A 127 -25.21 -18.90 -5.66
N ALA A 128 -24.12 -19.22 -6.34
CA ALA A 128 -23.10 -18.23 -6.68
C ALA A 128 -23.55 -17.57 -7.99
N THR A 129 -24.17 -16.39 -7.90
CA THR A 129 -24.49 -15.61 -9.10
C THR A 129 -23.22 -14.99 -9.66
N PHE A 130 -22.85 -15.41 -10.87
CA PHE A 130 -21.68 -14.90 -11.58
C PHE A 130 -22.07 -13.67 -12.39
N TYR A 131 -21.91 -12.50 -11.80
CA TYR A 131 -22.15 -11.24 -12.49
C TYR A 131 -20.88 -10.75 -13.21
N ARG A 132 -21.06 -10.07 -14.35
CA ARG A 132 -19.98 -9.24 -14.93
C ARG A 132 -19.54 -8.25 -13.83
N SER A 133 -18.23 -8.16 -13.57
CA SER A 133 -17.67 -7.03 -12.82
C SER A 133 -18.14 -5.77 -13.51
N THR A 134 -18.82 -4.86 -12.81
CA THR A 134 -19.20 -3.54 -13.35
C THR A 134 -17.98 -2.93 -14.04
N THR A 135 -17.98 -2.91 -15.38
CA THR A 135 -16.98 -2.18 -16.12
C THR A 135 -17.25 -0.72 -15.76
N HIS A 136 -16.27 -0.04 -15.17
CA HIS A 136 -16.36 1.39 -14.97
C HIS A 136 -16.73 2.04 -16.30
N GLN A 137 -17.95 2.57 -16.39
CA GLN A 137 -18.42 3.32 -17.53
C GLN A 137 -17.90 4.75 -17.36
N ASP A 138 -16.57 4.88 -17.40
CA ASP A 138 -15.94 6.16 -17.65
C ASP A 138 -16.15 6.42 -19.15
N SER A 139 -16.89 7.49 -19.46
CA SER A 139 -17.04 8.00 -20.81
C SER A 139 -15.70 8.58 -21.28
N ASP A 140 -14.81 7.72 -21.77
CA ASP A 140 -13.73 8.11 -22.66
C ASP A 140 -13.97 7.35 -23.97
N ASP A 141 -14.06 8.11 -25.06
CA ASP A 141 -14.01 7.63 -26.44
C ASP A 141 -12.70 6.82 -26.63
N ASP A 142 -12.75 5.52 -26.38
CA ASP A 142 -11.73 4.58 -26.81
C ASP A 142 -12.31 3.73 -27.94
N ASP A 143 -11.75 3.95 -29.13
CA ASP A 143 -12.05 3.27 -30.39
C ASP A 143 -12.23 1.76 -30.20
N GLU A 144 -13.36 1.24 -30.69
CA GLU A 144 -13.62 -0.18 -30.86
C GLU A 144 -12.54 -0.81 -31.78
N GLU A 145 -11.53 -1.48 -31.21
CA GLU A 145 -10.72 -2.44 -31.97
C GLU A 145 -11.42 -3.81 -31.91
N GLU A 146 -12.05 -4.18 -33.02
CA GLU A 146 -12.56 -5.51 -33.34
C GLU A 146 -11.52 -6.59 -33.00
N GLU A 147 -11.85 -7.50 -32.08
CA GLU A 147 -11.08 -8.74 -31.86
C GLU A 147 -11.36 -9.73 -33.00
N ASP A 148 -10.63 -9.59 -34.10
CA ASP A 148 -10.49 -10.66 -35.08
C ASP A 148 -9.69 -11.82 -34.47
N GLY A 149 -10.40 -12.93 -34.23
CA GLY A 149 -9.82 -14.18 -33.82
C GLY A 149 -8.97 -14.81 -34.92
N GLU A 150 -7.66 -14.61 -34.86
CA GLU A 150 -6.66 -15.55 -35.41
C GLU A 150 -5.25 -15.10 -34.99
N ALA A 151 -4.63 -15.77 -34.00
CA ALA A 151 -3.17 -15.81 -33.87
C ALA A 151 -2.69 -16.86 -32.88
N MET A 152 -2.47 -18.07 -33.41
CA MET A 152 -1.41 -18.96 -32.95
C MET A 152 -0.05 -18.24 -33.18
N PHE A 153 0.73 -18.04 -32.11
CA PHE A 153 2.18 -17.71 -32.15
C PHE A 153 2.63 -16.51 -33.02
N GLY A 154 2.25 -15.29 -32.63
CA GLY A 154 2.82 -14.06 -33.21
C GLY A 154 3.01 -12.96 -32.17
N VAL A 155 4.14 -12.95 -31.45
CA VAL A 155 4.43 -11.87 -30.50
C VAL A 155 4.78 -10.60 -31.28
N ASN A 156 3.81 -9.70 -31.45
CA ASN A 156 3.99 -8.39 -32.09
C ASN A 156 4.86 -7.45 -31.21
N LEU A 157 6.18 -7.68 -31.24
CA LEU A 157 7.19 -6.98 -30.46
C LEU A 157 7.14 -5.44 -30.66
N GLY A 158 6.78 -4.99 -31.87
CA GLY A 158 6.69 -3.57 -32.21
C GLY A 158 5.48 -2.82 -31.61
N LYS A 159 4.32 -3.47 -31.48
CA LYS A 159 3.15 -2.89 -30.80
C LYS A 159 3.38 -2.83 -29.28
N LEU A 160 3.94 -3.90 -28.70
CA LEU A 160 4.38 -3.94 -27.29
C LEU A 160 5.44 -2.88 -26.98
N PHE A 161 6.42 -2.69 -27.87
CA PHE A 161 7.46 -1.67 -27.69
C PHE A 161 6.88 -0.25 -27.75
N ARG A 162 5.96 0.04 -28.70
CA ARG A 162 5.30 1.35 -28.80
C ARG A 162 4.39 1.67 -27.61
N LYS A 163 3.57 0.71 -27.17
CA LYS A 163 2.72 0.87 -25.96
C LYS A 163 3.59 1.13 -24.72
N LYS A 164 4.71 0.43 -24.61
CA LYS A 164 5.65 0.58 -23.51
C LYS A 164 6.45 1.87 -23.57
N LEU A 165 6.81 2.34 -24.76
CA LEU A 165 7.46 3.62 -24.96
C LEU A 165 6.52 4.78 -24.59
N ARG A 166 5.23 4.69 -24.93
CA ARG A 166 4.21 5.65 -24.49
C ARG A 166 4.05 5.66 -22.96
N ALA A 167 3.94 4.49 -22.34
CA ALA A 167 3.88 4.40 -20.87
C ALA A 167 5.14 4.99 -20.21
N GLN A 168 6.33 4.76 -20.79
CA GLN A 168 7.57 5.39 -20.32
C GLN A 168 7.60 6.90 -20.59
N LEU A 169 7.01 7.39 -21.68
CA LEU A 169 6.90 8.82 -21.99
C LEU A 169 5.93 9.52 -21.02
N GLU A 170 4.83 8.88 -20.65
CA GLU A 170 3.89 9.35 -19.62
C GLU A 170 4.56 9.37 -18.25
N ASP A 171 5.31 8.31 -17.88
CA ASP A 171 6.16 8.30 -16.68
C ASP A 171 7.16 9.46 -16.69
N THR A 172 7.75 9.79 -17.85
CA THR A 172 8.69 10.92 -17.96
C THR A 172 8.01 12.29 -17.92
N LYS A 173 6.80 12.43 -18.46
CA LYS A 173 6.00 13.66 -18.32
C LYS A 173 5.61 13.87 -16.86
N PHE A 174 5.14 12.81 -16.19
CA PHE A 174 4.90 12.81 -14.75
C PHE A 174 6.18 13.17 -13.98
N PHE A 175 7.33 12.63 -14.36
CA PHE A 175 8.62 13.00 -13.78
C PHE A 175 8.89 14.50 -13.87
N PHE A 176 8.73 15.15 -15.02
CA PHE A 176 8.95 16.60 -15.14
C PHE A 176 7.95 17.42 -14.32
N THR A 177 6.67 17.02 -14.29
CA THR A 177 5.65 17.72 -13.48
C THR A 177 5.84 17.50 -11.98
N ALA A 178 6.24 16.30 -11.55
CA ALA A 178 6.45 15.93 -10.15
C ALA A 178 7.77 16.50 -9.59
N THR A 179 8.85 16.48 -10.37
CA THR A 179 10.19 16.90 -9.93
C THR A 179 10.26 18.39 -9.60
N PHE A 180 9.50 19.23 -10.31
CA PHE A 180 9.52 20.69 -10.10
C PHE A 180 8.37 21.25 -9.26
N GLY A 181 7.35 20.45 -8.93
CA GLY A 181 6.15 20.93 -8.21
C GLY A 181 5.81 20.23 -6.90
N THR A 182 6.45 19.10 -6.56
CA THR A 182 5.95 18.22 -5.47
C THR A 182 7.03 17.78 -4.47
N ARG A 183 6.59 17.30 -3.30
CA ARG A 183 7.43 16.72 -2.23
C ARG A 183 8.28 15.53 -2.69
N ASP A 184 7.80 14.78 -3.67
CA ASP A 184 8.54 13.67 -4.26
C ASP A 184 9.81 14.18 -4.97
N GLY A 185 9.77 15.40 -5.50
CA GLY A 185 10.94 16.12 -6.01
C GLY A 185 11.98 16.39 -4.92
N ILE A 186 11.57 16.72 -3.69
CA ILE A 186 12.48 16.92 -2.55
C ILE A 186 13.16 15.60 -2.16
N LEU A 187 12.41 14.50 -2.09
CA LEU A 187 12.94 13.16 -1.79
C LEU A 187 13.94 12.70 -2.87
N LEU A 188 13.61 12.94 -4.13
CA LEU A 188 14.48 12.69 -5.28
C LEU A 188 15.75 13.53 -5.20
N ALA A 189 15.63 14.84 -4.99
CA ALA A 189 16.76 15.76 -4.96
C ALA A 189 17.77 15.39 -3.87
N LYS A 190 17.32 15.00 -2.67
CA LYS A 190 18.21 14.52 -1.60
C LYS A 190 18.94 13.24 -1.97
N SER A 191 18.22 12.27 -2.52
CA SER A 191 18.79 10.98 -2.92
C SER A 191 19.82 11.17 -4.03
N PHE A 192 19.49 11.98 -5.04
CA PHE A 192 20.40 12.37 -6.10
C PHE A 192 21.62 13.11 -5.56
N LEU A 193 21.43 14.09 -4.68
CA LEU A 193 22.53 14.86 -4.10
C LEU A 193 23.49 13.97 -3.29
N GLY A 194 22.97 13.06 -2.46
CA GLY A 194 23.79 12.10 -1.71
C GLY A 194 24.64 11.21 -2.62
N TYR A 195 24.02 10.70 -3.69
CA TYR A 195 24.74 9.97 -4.73
C TYR A 195 25.76 10.84 -5.47
N PHE A 196 25.39 12.07 -5.84
CA PHE A 196 26.22 12.95 -6.67
C PHE A 196 27.45 13.44 -5.91
N ILE A 197 27.33 13.76 -4.62
CA ILE A 197 28.46 14.05 -3.74
C ILE A 197 29.41 12.85 -3.69
N ALA A 198 28.88 11.64 -3.47
CA ALA A 198 29.68 10.41 -3.49
C ALA A 198 30.40 10.20 -4.84
N TYR A 199 29.73 10.48 -5.95
CA TYR A 199 30.29 10.35 -7.29
C TYR A 199 31.39 11.38 -7.55
N ILE A 200 31.19 12.64 -7.14
CA ILE A 200 32.21 13.69 -7.23
C ILE A 200 33.47 13.31 -6.44
N LEU A 201 33.32 12.76 -5.23
CA LEU A 201 34.46 12.27 -4.47
C LEU A 201 35.25 11.24 -5.28
N CYS A 202 34.60 10.24 -5.89
CA CYS A 202 35.29 9.27 -6.74
C CYS A 202 36.05 9.88 -7.93
N LEU A 203 35.68 11.08 -8.38
CA LEU A 203 36.35 11.79 -9.48
C LEU A 203 37.60 12.55 -9.03
N ILE A 204 37.69 12.97 -7.76
CA ILE A 204 38.80 13.77 -7.23
C ILE A 204 40.05 12.90 -7.05
N PRO A 205 41.18 13.20 -7.73
CA PRO A 205 42.39 12.36 -7.67
C PRO A 205 42.96 12.16 -6.26
N LYS A 206 42.93 13.20 -5.42
CA LYS A 206 43.45 13.16 -4.03
C LYS A 206 42.65 12.23 -3.11
N THR A 207 41.35 12.10 -3.34
CA THR A 207 40.52 11.19 -2.54
C THR A 207 40.65 9.75 -3.04
N ARG A 208 40.91 9.56 -4.34
CA ARG A 208 41.11 8.24 -4.94
C ARG A 208 42.32 7.50 -4.37
N THR A 209 43.41 8.19 -4.05
CA THR A 209 44.56 7.55 -3.39
C THR A 209 44.22 6.98 -2.01
N VAL A 210 43.21 7.52 -1.34
CA VAL A 210 42.71 7.02 -0.05
C VAL A 210 41.65 5.93 -0.23
N LEU A 211 40.80 6.06 -1.26
CA LEU A 211 39.72 5.10 -1.55
C LEU A 211 40.19 3.80 -2.21
N GLY A 212 41.34 3.81 -2.89
CA GLY A 212 41.87 2.66 -3.64
C GLY A 212 41.24 2.48 -5.03
N ASP A 213 41.56 1.34 -5.67
CA ASP A 213 41.19 1.05 -7.07
C ASP A 213 39.69 0.79 -7.26
N TYR A 214 38.99 0.42 -6.17
CA TYR A 214 37.56 0.10 -6.15
C TYR A 214 36.71 1.23 -5.56
N SER A 215 37.04 2.48 -5.92
CA SER A 215 36.39 3.70 -5.41
C SER A 215 34.88 3.78 -5.65
N TYR A 216 34.34 3.06 -6.64
CA TYR A 216 32.91 3.01 -6.93
C TYR A 216 32.05 2.49 -5.76
N TRP A 217 32.62 1.76 -4.79
CA TRP A 217 31.90 1.32 -3.61
C TRP A 217 31.32 2.48 -2.77
N VAL A 218 31.91 3.69 -2.81
CA VAL A 218 31.31 4.88 -2.19
C VAL A 218 29.93 5.18 -2.79
N THR A 219 29.85 5.19 -4.12
CA THR A 219 28.61 5.50 -4.85
C THR A 219 27.56 4.41 -4.70
N ILE A 220 28.00 3.14 -4.65
CA ILE A 220 27.10 2.00 -4.46
C ILE A 220 26.55 2.02 -3.03
N ALA A 221 27.37 2.28 -2.01
CA ALA A 221 26.91 2.43 -0.63
C ALA A 221 25.89 3.59 -0.52
N ALA A 222 26.17 4.72 -1.17
CA ALA A 222 25.27 5.86 -1.18
C ALA A 222 23.93 5.56 -1.89
N LEU A 223 23.94 4.74 -2.94
CA LEU A 223 22.74 4.31 -3.67
C LEU A 223 21.89 3.29 -2.89
N PHE A 224 22.51 2.29 -2.28
CA PHE A 224 21.82 1.27 -1.47
C PHE A 224 21.22 1.84 -0.19
N ASN A 225 21.92 2.81 0.41
CA ASN A 225 21.46 3.55 1.57
C ASN A 225 21.14 5.00 1.21
N HIS A 226 20.31 5.22 0.19
CA HIS A 226 20.00 6.56 -0.33
C HIS A 226 19.36 7.47 0.73
N ALA A 227 19.63 8.77 0.62
CA ALA A 227 19.19 9.79 1.57
C ALA A 227 17.69 10.14 1.52
N GLY A 228 16.92 9.49 0.65
CA GLY A 228 15.47 9.72 0.50
C GLY A 228 14.58 8.97 1.50
N ARG A 229 15.15 8.19 2.42
CA ARG A 229 14.38 7.47 3.45
C ARG A 229 13.99 8.39 4.61
N THR A 230 13.10 7.92 5.49
CA THR A 230 12.89 8.55 6.79
C THR A 230 14.19 8.51 7.60
N ALA A 231 14.40 9.50 8.48
CA ALA A 231 15.62 9.57 9.28
C ALA A 231 15.85 8.30 10.12
N GLY A 232 14.79 7.74 10.70
CA GLY A 232 14.84 6.49 11.45
C GLY A 232 15.26 5.30 10.57
N ALA A 233 14.64 5.13 9.40
CA ALA A 233 14.99 4.05 8.47
C ALA A 233 16.41 4.20 7.90
N GLN A 234 16.90 5.43 7.74
CA GLN A 234 18.25 5.70 7.26
C GLN A 234 19.33 5.39 8.31
N ILE A 235 19.05 5.66 9.59
CA ILE A 235 19.94 5.28 10.70
C ILE A 235 19.97 3.76 10.83
N ASP A 236 18.80 3.11 10.88
CA ASP A 236 18.70 1.64 10.94
C ASP A 236 19.43 0.98 9.76
N GLY A 237 19.28 1.55 8.55
CA GLY A 237 19.96 1.08 7.34
C GLY A 237 21.47 1.28 7.38
N THR A 238 21.94 2.43 7.86
CA THR A 238 23.38 2.69 8.04
C THR A 238 23.99 1.69 9.02
N VAL A 239 23.41 1.53 10.21
CA VAL A 239 23.90 0.59 11.23
C VAL A 239 23.86 -0.84 10.69
N GLY A 240 22.77 -1.23 10.04
CA GLY A 240 22.62 -2.53 9.41
C GLY A 240 23.71 -2.79 8.35
N CYS A 241 23.98 -1.83 7.47
CA CYS A 241 25.00 -1.95 6.43
C CYS A 241 26.44 -2.01 7.00
N ILE A 242 26.72 -1.33 8.12
CA ILE A 242 28.02 -1.41 8.81
C ILE A 242 28.22 -2.80 9.41
N VAL A 243 27.23 -3.28 10.19
CA VAL A 243 27.28 -4.61 10.82
C VAL A 243 27.34 -5.71 9.76
N GLY A 244 26.53 -5.59 8.72
CA GLY A 244 26.51 -6.51 7.59
C GLY A 244 27.84 -6.56 6.85
N GLY A 245 28.38 -5.40 6.47
CA GLY A 245 29.70 -5.28 5.84
C GLY A 245 30.80 -5.89 6.71
N ALA A 246 30.82 -5.59 8.01
CA ALA A 246 31.80 -6.15 8.94
C ALA A 246 31.71 -7.69 9.03
N LEU A 247 30.51 -8.26 9.09
CA LEU A 247 30.31 -9.71 9.08
C LEU A 247 30.77 -10.35 7.76
N GLY A 248 30.43 -9.74 6.62
CA GLY A 248 30.86 -10.22 5.31
C GLY A 248 32.38 -10.17 5.13
N LEU A 249 33.03 -9.09 5.59
CA LEU A 249 34.49 -8.96 5.59
C LEU A 249 35.16 -9.95 6.54
N ALA A 250 34.64 -10.15 7.75
CA ALA A 250 35.18 -11.10 8.72
C ALA A 250 35.15 -12.54 8.18
N VAL A 251 34.03 -12.93 7.56
CA VAL A 251 33.89 -14.26 6.97
C VAL A 251 34.73 -14.41 5.69
N GLY A 252 34.78 -13.38 4.84
CA GLY A 252 35.58 -13.39 3.62
C GLY A 252 37.09 -13.45 3.89
N THR A 253 37.57 -12.71 4.89
CA THR A 253 38.98 -12.77 5.31
C THR A 253 39.34 -14.15 5.88
N LEU A 254 38.46 -14.75 6.69
CA LEU A 254 38.65 -16.11 7.18
C LEU A 254 38.73 -17.13 6.02
N ALA A 255 37.87 -17.00 5.00
CA ALA A 255 37.90 -17.89 3.84
C ALA A 255 39.22 -17.76 3.04
N LEU A 256 39.72 -16.53 2.86
CA LEU A 256 41.00 -16.28 2.17
C LEU A 256 42.21 -16.75 2.99
N GLU A 257 42.21 -16.55 4.31
CA GLU A 257 43.28 -17.01 5.18
C GLU A 257 43.37 -18.55 5.15
N VAL A 258 42.24 -19.24 5.25
CA VAL A 258 42.20 -20.72 5.15
C VAL A 258 42.66 -21.18 3.77
N ALA A 259 42.22 -20.54 2.69
CA ALA A 259 42.62 -20.88 1.33
C ALA A 259 44.14 -20.69 1.09
N SER A 260 44.78 -19.73 1.76
CA SER A 260 46.21 -19.44 1.63
C SER A 260 47.12 -20.16 2.64
N SER A 261 46.56 -20.78 3.68
CA SER A 261 47.30 -21.30 4.83
C SER A 261 48.21 -22.50 4.54
N THR A 262 47.67 -23.59 3.96
CA THR A 262 48.42 -24.84 3.72
C THR A 262 48.79 -24.98 2.26
N ALA A 263 49.85 -25.74 1.95
CA ALA A 263 50.24 -26.04 0.57
C ALA A 263 49.14 -26.79 -0.21
N VAL A 264 48.40 -27.69 0.46
CA VAL A 264 47.27 -28.43 -0.11
C VAL A 264 46.10 -27.48 -0.39
N SER A 265 45.77 -26.60 0.55
CA SER A 265 44.73 -25.57 0.36
C SER A 265 45.09 -24.60 -0.75
N ARG A 266 46.37 -24.21 -0.89
CA ARG A 266 46.82 -23.35 -1.99
C ARG A 266 46.70 -24.03 -3.35
N ALA A 267 46.99 -25.32 -3.45
CA ALA A 267 46.80 -26.07 -4.70
C ALA A 267 45.33 -26.20 -5.10
N ALA A 268 44.41 -26.24 -4.12
CA ALA A 268 42.98 -26.37 -4.31
C ALA A 268 42.18 -25.15 -3.79
N TYR A 269 42.75 -23.94 -3.89
CA TYR A 269 42.19 -22.76 -3.22
C TYR A 269 40.76 -22.45 -3.68
N GLY A 270 40.44 -22.71 -4.96
CA GLY A 270 39.10 -22.53 -5.52
C GLY A 270 38.05 -23.44 -4.88
N GLY A 271 38.40 -24.71 -4.59
CA GLY A 271 37.52 -25.66 -3.91
C GLY A 271 37.28 -25.27 -2.44
N VAL A 272 38.34 -24.83 -1.75
CA VAL A 272 38.23 -24.30 -0.38
C VAL A 272 37.30 -23.08 -0.35
N LEU A 273 37.48 -22.16 -1.28
CA LEU A 273 36.69 -20.93 -1.35
C LEU A 273 35.22 -21.21 -1.69
N ALA A 274 34.95 -22.15 -2.60
CA ALA A 274 33.60 -22.63 -2.88
C ALA A 274 32.93 -23.24 -1.63
N ALA A 275 33.67 -24.03 -0.85
CA ALA A 275 33.20 -24.63 0.39
C ALA A 275 32.85 -23.62 1.49
N PHE A 276 33.43 -22.40 1.46
CA PHE A 276 33.01 -21.31 2.33
C PHE A 276 31.86 -20.50 1.72
N VAL A 277 32.00 -20.04 0.48
CA VAL A 277 31.07 -19.10 -0.17
C VAL A 277 29.66 -19.70 -0.30
N VAL A 278 29.55 -20.94 -0.78
CA VAL A 278 28.24 -21.57 -1.04
C VAL A 278 27.38 -21.70 0.22
N PRO A 279 27.82 -22.35 1.32
CA PRO A 279 26.98 -22.50 2.51
C PRO A 279 26.73 -21.16 3.21
N ILE A 280 27.70 -20.25 3.23
CA ILE A 280 27.53 -18.94 3.86
C ILE A 280 26.51 -18.09 3.09
N LEU A 281 26.57 -18.07 1.75
CA LEU A 281 25.54 -17.41 0.94
C LEU A 281 24.15 -18.07 1.12
N ALA A 282 24.09 -19.38 1.36
CA ALA A 282 22.85 -20.08 1.71
C ALA A 282 22.27 -19.55 3.03
N ILE A 283 23.11 -19.44 4.06
CA ILE A 283 22.72 -18.96 5.39
C ILE A 283 22.30 -17.49 5.30
N ILE A 284 23.10 -16.62 4.67
CA ILE A 284 22.77 -15.21 4.48
C ILE A 284 21.46 -15.08 3.68
N GLY A 285 21.28 -15.85 2.62
CA GLY A 285 20.06 -15.88 1.81
C GLY A 285 18.83 -16.32 2.60
N TRP A 286 18.97 -17.33 3.46
CA TRP A 286 17.91 -17.82 4.34
C TRP A 286 17.50 -16.77 5.38
N ILE A 287 18.47 -16.15 6.07
CA ILE A 287 18.20 -15.10 7.06
C ILE A 287 17.57 -13.87 6.35
N ARG A 288 18.05 -13.52 5.14
CA ARG A 288 17.56 -12.38 4.32
C ARG A 288 16.11 -12.54 3.88
N CYS A 289 15.67 -13.78 3.68
CA CYS A 289 14.27 -14.09 3.38
C CYS A 289 13.41 -14.13 4.64
N SER A 290 13.95 -14.67 5.74
CA SER A 290 13.22 -14.88 7.00
C SER A 290 12.96 -13.59 7.76
N PHE A 291 13.95 -12.70 7.86
CA PHE A 291 13.88 -11.47 8.64
C PHE A 291 13.98 -10.24 7.76
N LEU A 292 12.85 -9.53 7.63
CA LEU A 292 12.72 -8.39 6.73
C LEU A 292 13.55 -7.19 7.18
N ARG A 293 13.68 -7.00 8.50
CA ARG A 293 14.47 -5.89 9.09
C ARG A 293 15.98 -6.01 8.84
N LEU A 294 16.50 -7.24 8.74
CA LEU A 294 17.94 -7.50 8.53
C LEU A 294 18.35 -7.46 7.05
N TYR A 295 17.43 -7.12 6.14
CA TYR A 295 17.67 -7.15 4.69
C TYR A 295 18.89 -6.33 4.26
N GLN A 296 19.02 -5.09 4.73
CA GLN A 296 20.14 -4.21 4.39
C GLN A 296 21.48 -4.72 4.95
N ALA A 297 21.48 -5.31 6.14
CA ALA A 297 22.69 -5.94 6.69
C ALA A 297 23.12 -7.16 5.87
N LEU A 298 22.18 -7.99 5.45
CA LEU A 298 22.52 -9.25 4.77
C LEU A 298 22.87 -9.04 3.30
N ILE A 299 22.26 -8.07 2.62
CA ILE A 299 22.66 -7.75 1.25
C ILE A 299 24.10 -7.24 1.21
N THR A 300 24.51 -6.43 2.18
CA THR A 300 25.87 -5.88 2.29
C THR A 300 26.88 -6.93 2.74
N ALA A 301 26.50 -7.82 3.68
CA ALA A 301 27.32 -8.98 4.03
C ALA A 301 27.62 -9.85 2.81
N GLY A 302 26.62 -10.12 1.96
CA GLY A 302 26.80 -10.86 0.73
C GLY A 302 27.69 -10.13 -0.29
N LEU A 303 27.52 -8.81 -0.46
CA LEU A 303 28.37 -8.02 -1.36
C LEU A 303 29.85 -8.03 -0.92
N ALA A 304 30.12 -7.82 0.36
CA ALA A 304 31.47 -7.86 0.92
C ALA A 304 32.11 -9.25 0.76
N LEU A 305 31.34 -10.32 1.05
CA LEU A 305 31.80 -11.70 0.88
C LEU A 305 32.14 -12.03 -0.58
N ILE A 306 31.24 -11.69 -1.51
CA ILE A 306 31.42 -11.91 -2.95
C ILE A 306 32.65 -11.14 -3.46
N PHE A 307 32.83 -9.89 -3.04
CA PHE A 307 33.97 -9.08 -3.43
C PHE A 307 35.29 -9.72 -2.97
N LEU A 308 35.46 -10.01 -1.67
CA LEU A 308 36.69 -10.63 -1.15
C LEU A 308 36.96 -12.00 -1.79
N CYS A 309 35.95 -12.85 -1.88
CA CYS A 309 36.13 -14.24 -2.32
C CYS A 309 36.18 -14.42 -3.84
N LEU A 310 35.79 -13.45 -4.66
CA LEU A 310 35.91 -13.57 -6.13
C LEU A 310 37.07 -12.75 -6.68
N VAL A 311 37.27 -11.53 -6.16
CA VAL A 311 38.37 -10.66 -6.58
C VAL A 311 39.67 -11.05 -5.90
N GLY A 312 39.62 -11.43 -4.61
CA GLY A 312 40.81 -11.81 -3.84
C GLY A 312 41.55 -13.04 -4.36
N THR A 313 40.92 -13.82 -5.23
CA THR A 313 41.56 -14.96 -5.86
C THR A 313 42.85 -14.55 -6.58
N GLU A 314 42.83 -13.46 -7.38
CA GLU A 314 43.94 -13.03 -8.26
C GLU A 314 45.30 -13.04 -7.55
N SER A 315 45.35 -12.40 -6.37
CA SER A 315 46.57 -12.29 -5.56
C SER A 315 47.14 -13.64 -5.10
N ILE A 316 46.27 -14.61 -4.80
CA ILE A 316 46.67 -15.96 -4.36
C ILE A 316 47.38 -16.71 -5.48
N ASP A 317 47.00 -16.48 -6.75
CA ASP A 317 47.63 -17.14 -7.91
C ASP A 317 49.07 -16.69 -8.11
N GLN A 318 49.26 -15.37 -8.12
CA GLN A 318 50.52 -14.75 -8.51
C GLN A 318 51.56 -14.84 -7.40
N THR A 319 51.13 -14.72 -6.15
CA THR A 319 52.05 -14.58 -5.00
C THR A 319 51.90 -15.66 -3.93
N GLY A 320 50.91 -16.55 -4.05
CA GLY A 320 50.61 -17.58 -3.04
C GLY A 320 50.07 -17.03 -1.72
N LYS A 321 49.89 -15.71 -1.60
CA LYS A 321 49.32 -15.01 -0.44
C LYS A 321 48.23 -14.06 -0.93
N TRP A 322 47.22 -13.81 -0.10
CA TRP A 322 46.19 -12.85 -0.44
C TRP A 322 46.56 -11.43 0.01
N ARG A 323 46.03 -10.42 -0.69
CA ARG A 323 46.34 -9.00 -0.42
C ARG A 323 45.48 -8.43 0.70
N ARG A 324 46.06 -8.18 1.88
CA ARG A 324 45.35 -7.61 3.06
C ARG A 324 44.72 -6.23 2.82
N SER A 325 45.26 -5.42 1.90
CA SER A 325 44.71 -4.10 1.56
C SER A 325 43.30 -4.18 0.95
N MET A 326 42.88 -5.33 0.40
CA MET A 326 41.54 -5.48 -0.19
C MET A 326 40.41 -5.25 0.82
N VAL A 327 40.63 -5.56 2.10
CA VAL A 327 39.65 -5.28 3.16
C VAL A 327 39.41 -3.78 3.28
N GLN A 328 40.48 -2.98 3.19
CA GLN A 328 40.41 -1.52 3.27
C GLN A 328 39.80 -0.92 2.00
N GLU A 329 40.11 -1.49 0.84
CA GLU A 329 39.56 -1.10 -0.47
C GLU A 329 38.03 -1.27 -0.57
N PHE A 330 37.43 -2.12 0.27
CA PHE A 330 35.97 -2.19 0.43
C PHE A 330 35.48 -1.36 1.62
N ALA A 331 36.07 -1.56 2.81
CA ALA A 331 35.55 -1.01 4.06
C ALA A 331 35.56 0.53 4.09
N ILE A 332 36.65 1.17 3.65
CA ILE A 332 36.80 2.62 3.70
C ILE A 332 35.81 3.30 2.74
N PRO A 333 35.77 2.96 1.44
CA PRO A 333 34.77 3.51 0.53
C PRO A 333 33.32 3.28 1.00
N TRP A 334 33.04 2.09 1.51
CA TRP A 334 31.71 1.72 1.98
C TRP A 334 31.24 2.62 3.14
N LEU A 335 32.08 2.80 4.17
CA LEU A 335 31.77 3.64 5.32
C LEU A 335 31.59 5.12 4.94
N ILE A 336 32.43 5.64 4.04
CA ILE A 336 32.31 7.02 3.55
C ILE A 336 30.98 7.22 2.82
N GLY A 337 30.60 6.30 1.93
CA GLY A 337 29.33 6.37 1.21
C GLY A 337 28.11 6.33 2.13
N LEU A 338 28.13 5.47 3.15
CA LEU A 338 27.09 5.43 4.18
C LEU A 338 27.02 6.75 4.98
N GLY A 339 28.17 7.31 5.34
CA GLY A 339 28.26 8.58 6.06
C GLY A 339 27.68 9.75 5.26
N ILE A 340 28.01 9.85 3.97
CA ILE A 340 27.48 10.90 3.08
C ILE A 340 25.96 10.83 3.03
N SER A 341 25.39 9.66 2.76
CA SER A 341 23.94 9.53 2.69
C SER A 341 23.24 9.80 4.01
N LEU A 342 23.86 9.46 5.15
CA LEU A 342 23.34 9.80 6.47
C LEU A 342 23.36 11.32 6.71
N VAL A 343 24.49 11.98 6.42
CA VAL A 343 24.63 13.44 6.58
C VAL A 343 23.61 14.18 5.70
N VAL A 344 23.48 13.79 4.43
CA VAL A 344 22.53 14.42 3.50
C VAL A 344 21.09 14.24 3.99
N ASN A 345 20.73 13.07 4.50
CA ASN A 345 19.39 12.80 5.02
C ASN A 345 19.06 13.62 6.30
N LEU A 346 20.01 13.75 7.21
CA LEU A 346 19.81 14.45 8.48
C LEU A 346 19.86 15.98 8.32
N CYS A 347 20.71 16.49 7.42
CA CYS A 347 20.88 17.94 7.22
C CYS A 347 19.82 18.54 6.28
N LEU A 348 19.35 17.81 5.27
CA LEU A 348 18.38 18.33 4.30
C LEU A 348 16.97 17.84 4.62
N TYR A 349 16.15 18.74 5.18
CA TYR A 349 14.72 18.52 5.47
C TYR A 349 14.45 17.14 6.10
N PRO A 350 14.99 16.81 7.28
CA PRO A 350 14.90 15.46 7.82
C PRO A 350 13.44 15.03 7.96
N GLU A 351 13.08 13.94 7.29
CA GLU A 351 11.73 13.40 7.38
C GLU A 351 11.62 12.50 8.59
N THR A 352 10.91 12.99 9.60
CA THR A 352 10.73 12.31 10.86
C THR A 352 9.37 11.60 10.82
N GLY A 353 9.33 10.29 11.07
CA GLY A 353 8.18 9.41 10.79
C GLY A 353 6.81 9.80 11.38
N GLY A 354 6.74 10.86 12.19
CA GLY A 354 5.47 11.43 12.67
C GLY A 354 4.59 12.05 11.58
N ARG A 355 5.16 12.49 10.45
CA ARG A 355 4.38 13.09 9.36
C ARG A 355 3.44 12.09 8.69
N ALA A 356 3.91 10.87 8.43
CA ALA A 356 3.08 9.80 7.85
C ALA A 356 1.88 9.45 8.74
N VAL A 357 2.09 9.44 10.06
CA VAL A 357 1.02 9.24 11.05
C VAL A 357 0.04 10.40 11.06
N ALA A 358 0.52 11.64 11.03
CA ALA A 358 -0.34 12.81 10.99
C ALA A 358 -1.25 12.79 9.74
N THR A 359 -0.69 12.49 8.56
CA THR A 359 -1.50 12.33 7.34
C THR A 359 -2.49 11.19 7.45
N ALA A 360 -2.11 10.04 8.04
CA ALA A 360 -3.03 8.93 8.23
C ALA A 360 -4.16 9.24 9.24
N LEU A 361 -3.88 10.01 10.29
CA LEU A 361 -4.89 10.51 11.23
C LEU A 361 -5.87 11.46 10.52
N HIS A 362 -5.33 12.41 9.75
CA HIS A 362 -6.15 13.35 8.97
C HIS A 362 -7.07 12.64 7.99
N ASN A 363 -6.53 11.75 7.15
CA ASN A 363 -7.33 11.00 6.17
C ASN A 363 -8.40 10.12 6.81
N ALA A 364 -8.12 9.58 8.00
CA ALA A 364 -9.09 8.79 8.76
C ALA A 364 -10.22 9.67 9.35
N ILE A 365 -9.91 10.88 9.84
CA ILE A 365 -10.92 11.84 10.30
C ILE A 365 -11.73 12.40 9.13
N ASP A 366 -11.07 12.79 8.03
CA ASP A 366 -11.72 13.29 6.81
C ASP A 366 -12.68 12.23 6.22
N SER A 367 -12.28 10.96 6.19
CA SER A 367 -13.16 9.87 5.79
C SER A 367 -14.35 9.67 6.73
N ALA A 368 -14.19 9.95 8.03
CA ALA A 368 -15.28 9.90 9.00
C ALA A 368 -16.23 11.09 8.85
N LEU A 369 -15.70 12.30 8.58
CA LEU A 369 -16.48 13.50 8.32
C LEU A 369 -17.38 13.34 7.08
N LYS A 370 -16.79 12.91 5.96
CA LYS A 370 -17.55 12.56 4.74
C LYS A 370 -18.58 11.46 4.98
N ALA A 371 -18.39 10.64 6.01
CA ALA A 371 -19.34 9.59 6.37
C ALA A 371 -20.51 10.07 7.24
N LEU A 372 -20.36 11.22 7.91
CA LEU A 372 -21.37 11.86 8.75
C LEU A 372 -22.27 12.84 7.98
N GLU A 373 -22.00 13.10 6.71
CA GLU A 373 -22.90 13.83 5.81
C GLU A 373 -24.16 12.97 5.55
N LEU A 374 -25.19 13.16 6.36
CA LEU A 374 -26.47 12.44 6.33
C LEU A 374 -27.62 13.43 6.05
N PRO A 375 -28.71 13.01 5.36
CA PRO A 375 -28.95 11.70 4.77
C PRO A 375 -28.21 11.49 3.44
N ARG A 376 -27.87 10.23 3.13
CA ARG A 376 -27.24 9.87 1.85
C ARG A 376 -27.59 8.44 1.43
N PRO A 377 -27.55 8.09 0.13
CA PRO A 377 -27.66 6.69 -0.29
C PRO A 377 -26.44 5.88 0.22
N TYR A 378 -26.65 4.58 0.46
CA TYR A 378 -25.54 3.70 0.81
C TYR A 378 -24.55 3.61 -0.35
N SER A 379 -23.30 3.99 -0.10
CA SER A 379 -22.21 3.84 -1.07
C SER A 379 -21.16 2.86 -0.56
N LEU A 380 -20.92 1.80 -1.34
CA LEU A 380 -19.86 0.83 -1.06
C LEU A 380 -18.48 1.53 -1.04
N GLU A 381 -18.30 2.58 -1.83
CA GLU A 381 -17.06 3.34 -1.90
C GLU A 381 -16.70 3.99 -0.56
N VAL A 382 -17.64 4.69 0.09
CA VAL A 382 -17.35 5.34 1.38
C VAL A 382 -17.12 4.30 2.47
N HIS A 383 -17.88 3.21 2.47
CA HIS A 383 -17.66 2.09 3.40
C HIS A 383 -16.30 1.42 3.23
N SER A 384 -15.91 1.16 1.98
CA SER A 384 -14.61 0.62 1.60
C SER A 384 -13.47 1.58 1.96
N ASN A 385 -13.64 2.88 1.70
CA ASN A 385 -12.64 3.90 2.04
C ASN A 385 -12.42 3.97 3.56
N MET A 386 -13.48 4.05 4.37
CA MET A 386 -13.37 4.02 5.83
C MET A 386 -12.63 2.78 6.34
N SER A 387 -12.98 1.60 5.80
CA SER A 387 -12.30 0.35 6.11
C SER A 387 -10.81 0.37 5.74
N LYS A 388 -10.47 0.94 4.57
CA LYS A 388 -9.08 1.15 4.14
C LYS A 388 -8.33 2.09 5.08
N GLN A 389 -8.94 3.19 5.53
CA GLN A 389 -8.30 4.15 6.45
C GLN A 389 -7.97 3.53 7.81
N ILE A 390 -8.81 2.64 8.34
CA ILE A 390 -8.53 1.87 9.58
C ILE A 390 -7.20 1.09 9.46
N VAL A 391 -6.98 0.45 8.31
CA VAL A 391 -5.77 -0.33 8.02
C VAL A 391 -4.58 0.60 7.82
N LYS A 392 -4.71 1.63 6.97
CA LYS A 392 -3.65 2.62 6.68
C LYS A 392 -3.16 3.31 7.97
N LEU A 393 -4.09 3.72 8.85
CA LEU A 393 -3.75 4.29 10.16
C LEU A 393 -3.00 3.28 11.04
N SER A 394 -3.45 2.03 11.09
CA SER A 394 -2.76 0.98 11.86
C SER A 394 -1.33 0.78 11.38
N ASP A 395 -1.12 0.79 10.07
CA ASP A 395 0.20 0.60 9.51
C ASP A 395 1.12 1.79 9.76
N ALA A 396 0.64 3.02 9.59
CA ALA A 396 1.41 4.22 9.91
C ALA A 396 1.87 4.25 11.37
N VAL A 397 0.98 3.91 12.32
CA VAL A 397 1.32 3.88 13.75
C VAL A 397 2.33 2.78 14.08
N ARG A 398 2.20 1.60 13.45
CA ARG A 398 3.17 0.50 13.63
C ARG A 398 4.53 0.87 13.07
N ASP A 399 4.59 1.53 11.92
CA ASP A 399 5.84 1.98 11.30
C ASP A 399 6.53 3.04 12.16
N MET A 400 5.79 4.04 12.64
CA MET A 400 6.31 5.04 13.56
C MET A 400 6.89 4.43 14.84
N ARG A 401 6.23 3.41 15.42
CA ARG A 401 6.71 2.73 16.62
C ARG A 401 7.94 1.83 16.38
N ASN A 402 8.14 1.40 15.13
CA ASN A 402 9.25 0.53 14.75
C ASN A 402 10.55 1.31 14.50
N GLU A 403 10.46 2.62 14.28
CA GLU A 403 11.57 3.49 13.91
C GLU A 403 11.95 4.47 15.04
N ILE A 404 13.17 4.98 14.95
CA ILE A 404 13.57 6.17 15.71
C ILE A 404 12.84 7.36 15.12
N THR A 405 12.06 8.07 15.93
CA THR A 405 11.20 9.17 15.45
C THR A 405 11.50 10.44 16.21
N PHE A 406 11.50 11.57 15.48
CA PHE A 406 11.64 12.91 16.05
C PHE A 406 10.38 13.71 15.79
N THR A 407 9.44 13.66 16.73
CA THR A 407 8.08 14.21 16.57
C THR A 407 7.61 14.83 17.89
N SER A 408 6.59 15.68 17.81
CA SER A 408 5.82 16.19 18.95
C SER A 408 4.84 15.15 19.50
N LEU A 409 4.29 14.29 18.63
CA LEU A 409 3.31 13.28 18.99
C LEU A 409 3.99 12.06 19.63
N ARG A 410 3.67 11.79 20.91
CA ARG A 410 4.24 10.63 21.61
C ARG A 410 3.72 9.32 21.03
N PRO A 411 4.56 8.29 20.81
CA PRO A 411 4.11 7.00 20.28
C PRO A 411 3.02 6.30 21.09
N ALA A 412 3.00 6.47 22.41
CA ALA A 412 1.96 5.92 23.28
C ALA A 412 0.60 6.63 23.09
N ASP A 413 0.60 7.95 22.93
CA ASP A 413 -0.62 8.72 22.69
C ASP A 413 -1.21 8.41 21.31
N VAL A 414 -0.35 8.26 20.30
CA VAL A 414 -0.76 7.87 18.95
C VAL A 414 -1.40 6.47 18.93
N ASP A 415 -0.89 5.53 19.74
CA ASP A 415 -1.48 4.18 19.85
C ASP A 415 -2.91 4.25 20.41
N GLN A 416 -3.15 5.12 21.38
CA GLN A 416 -4.48 5.38 21.94
C GLN A 416 -5.39 6.13 20.95
N LEU A 417 -4.88 7.16 20.28
CA LEU A 417 -5.61 7.89 19.23
C LEU A 417 -6.07 6.95 18.11
N ARG A 418 -5.22 6.00 17.69
CA ARG A 418 -5.61 4.97 16.71
C ARG A 418 -6.81 4.17 17.21
N ILE A 419 -6.78 3.67 18.44
CA ILE A 419 -7.85 2.84 19.00
C ILE A 419 -9.17 3.63 19.06
N LEU A 420 -9.10 4.87 19.56
CA LEU A 420 -10.28 5.75 19.66
C LEU A 420 -10.84 6.09 18.28
N LEU A 421 -10.00 6.45 17.31
CA LEU A 421 -10.45 6.78 15.96
C LEU A 421 -10.99 5.56 15.20
N GLN A 422 -10.42 4.36 15.41
CA GLN A 422 -10.99 3.11 14.90
C GLN A 422 -12.35 2.80 15.51
N SER A 423 -12.54 3.15 16.79
CA SER A 423 -13.85 3.07 17.44
C SER A 423 -14.84 4.03 16.76
N VAL A 424 -14.47 5.30 16.57
CA VAL A 424 -15.30 6.30 15.88
C VAL A 424 -15.73 5.81 14.49
N ILE A 425 -14.78 5.40 13.64
CA ILE A 425 -15.08 4.93 12.28
C ILE A 425 -16.00 3.70 12.33
N ARG A 426 -15.78 2.76 13.25
CA ARG A 426 -16.60 1.55 13.37
C ARG A 426 -18.05 1.87 13.75
N HIS A 427 -18.27 2.79 14.69
CA HIS A 427 -19.62 3.19 15.08
C HIS A 427 -20.32 3.98 13.96
N ILE A 428 -19.59 4.86 13.26
CA ILE A 428 -20.14 5.57 12.08
C ILE A 428 -20.52 4.59 10.96
N MET A 429 -19.70 3.56 10.73
CA MET A 429 -20.00 2.49 9.76
C MET A 429 -21.24 1.65 10.13
N ALA A 430 -21.64 1.64 11.40
CA ALA A 430 -22.85 0.96 11.86
C ALA A 430 -24.12 1.80 11.65
N ILE A 431 -23.99 3.10 11.37
CA ILE A 431 -25.13 3.98 11.07
C ILE A 431 -25.68 3.63 9.69
N LYS A 432 -26.99 3.37 9.60
CA LYS A 432 -27.70 3.23 8.33
C LYS A 432 -27.78 4.61 7.63
N PRO A 433 -27.29 4.77 6.39
CA PRO A 433 -27.19 6.08 5.76
C PRO A 433 -28.51 6.58 5.14
N GLY A 434 -29.36 5.66 4.65
CA GLY A 434 -30.73 5.96 4.22
C GLY A 434 -31.65 5.91 5.43
N THR A 435 -32.19 7.04 5.84
CA THR A 435 -33.12 7.11 6.97
C THR A 435 -34.36 7.88 6.59
N SER A 436 -35.51 7.34 6.95
CA SER A 436 -36.79 8.04 6.83
C SER A 436 -37.00 9.11 7.92
N LEU A 437 -36.01 9.33 8.80
CA LEU A 437 -36.07 10.29 9.91
C LEU A 437 -36.09 11.75 9.45
N PHE A 438 -35.43 12.10 8.34
CA PHE A 438 -35.25 13.50 7.89
C PHE A 438 -36.18 13.91 6.73
N ILE A 439 -37.24 13.14 6.42
CA ILE A 439 -38.09 13.32 5.22
C ILE A 439 -38.85 14.66 5.19
N HIS A 440 -39.24 15.24 6.33
CA HIS A 440 -40.11 16.42 6.39
C HIS A 440 -39.43 17.78 6.15
N GLU A 441 -38.10 17.88 6.08
CA GLU A 441 -37.42 19.19 5.93
C GLU A 441 -37.25 19.64 4.47
N HIS A 442 -37.34 18.77 3.47
CA HIS A 442 -37.15 19.15 2.06
C HIS A 442 -38.38 19.80 1.40
N GLN A 443 -39.51 19.91 2.09
CA GLN A 443 -40.72 20.55 1.53
C GLN A 443 -40.86 22.05 1.83
N HIS A 444 -39.98 22.65 2.65
CA HIS A 444 -40.14 24.06 3.05
C HIS A 444 -39.30 25.10 2.29
N GLN A 445 -38.55 24.72 1.25
CA GLN A 445 -37.89 25.70 0.38
C GLN A 445 -38.21 25.41 -1.10
N THR A 446 -38.96 26.34 -1.69
CA THR A 446 -39.37 26.51 -3.11
C THR A 446 -40.69 25.85 -3.55
N PRO A 447 -41.77 26.63 -3.77
CA PRO A 447 -42.91 26.21 -4.57
C PRO A 447 -42.69 26.65 -6.03
N THR A 448 -42.16 25.76 -6.88
CA THR A 448 -42.21 25.95 -8.33
C THR A 448 -42.50 24.63 -9.05
N VAL A 449 -43.77 24.51 -9.46
CA VAL A 449 -44.34 23.86 -10.65
C VAL A 449 -43.45 22.85 -11.40
N GLY A 450 -43.86 21.58 -11.35
CA GLY A 450 -43.95 20.68 -12.51
C GLY A 450 -42.67 20.05 -13.04
N SER A 451 -42.32 18.86 -12.56
CA SER A 451 -41.83 17.76 -13.42
C SER A 451 -41.93 16.41 -12.70
N ASN A 452 -42.35 15.39 -13.45
CA ASN A 452 -42.49 14.01 -13.01
C ASN A 452 -41.15 13.50 -12.46
N SER A 453 -41.08 13.27 -11.15
CA SER A 453 -39.99 12.53 -10.52
C SER A 453 -40.46 11.12 -10.19
N ALA A 454 -39.65 10.17 -10.64
CA ALA A 454 -39.83 8.74 -10.47
C ALA A 454 -39.95 8.37 -8.98
N SER A 455 -40.89 7.47 -8.70
CA SER A 455 -41.23 6.96 -7.39
C SER A 455 -40.05 6.28 -6.70
N SER A 456 -39.72 6.76 -5.50
CA SER A 456 -38.98 6.00 -4.50
C SER A 456 -39.69 4.64 -4.29
N HIS A 457 -38.99 3.55 -4.57
CA HIS A 457 -39.50 2.20 -4.34
C HIS A 457 -39.15 1.77 -2.90
N ASP A 458 -40.03 2.09 -1.95
CA ASP A 458 -40.18 1.34 -0.70
C ASP A 458 -41.16 0.19 -0.97
N ILE A 459 -40.74 -1.06 -0.76
CA ILE A 459 -41.56 -2.26 -0.99
C ILE A 459 -42.01 -2.82 0.37
N VAL A 460 -43.32 -2.76 0.58
CA VAL A 460 -44.07 -3.43 1.66
C VAL A 460 -44.24 -4.91 1.29
N ILE A 461 -43.89 -5.84 2.18
CA ILE A 461 -44.19 -7.27 2.01
C ILE A 461 -45.64 -7.51 2.48
N GLN A 462 -46.59 -7.62 1.54
CA GLN A 462 -47.90 -8.22 1.80
C GLN A 462 -47.78 -9.74 1.80
N ILE A 463 -48.27 -10.39 2.86
CA ILE A 463 -48.44 -11.85 2.94
C ILE A 463 -49.95 -12.15 2.85
N ASP A 464 -50.28 -13.04 1.91
CA ASP A 464 -51.56 -13.69 1.56
C ASP A 464 -52.58 -12.93 0.68
N PRO A 465 -52.91 -13.47 -0.52
CA PRO A 465 -54.07 -13.07 -1.30
C PRO A 465 -55.25 -13.98 -0.97
N ASN A 466 -56.12 -13.57 -0.05
CA ASN A 466 -57.54 -13.96 -0.04
C ASN A 466 -58.33 -13.21 1.04
N ASN A 467 -58.56 -11.92 0.79
CA ASN A 467 -59.84 -11.28 1.09
C ASN A 467 -59.87 -9.87 0.47
N SER A 468 -60.35 -9.80 -0.77
CA SER A 468 -60.69 -8.53 -1.39
C SER A 468 -61.93 -7.94 -0.67
N LEU A 469 -61.75 -6.82 0.04
CA LEU A 469 -62.61 -5.61 0.00
C LEU A 469 -62.40 -4.57 1.14
N ASP A 470 -61.38 -4.68 2.00
CA ASP A 470 -61.14 -3.69 3.09
C ASP A 470 -59.77 -2.95 3.04
N ASP A 471 -58.93 -3.19 2.04
CA ASP A 471 -57.51 -2.81 2.04
C ASP A 471 -57.18 -1.33 1.70
N ILE A 472 -58.18 -0.46 1.54
CA ILE A 472 -57.95 0.97 1.28
C ILE A 472 -57.89 1.80 2.60
N SER A 473 -58.22 1.23 3.76
CA SER A 473 -58.29 1.99 5.02
C SER A 473 -57.14 1.77 6.02
N ILE A 474 -56.23 0.82 5.77
CA ILE A 474 -55.24 0.38 6.77
C ILE A 474 -53.90 1.14 6.69
N ALA A 475 -53.59 1.80 5.57
CA ALA A 475 -52.35 2.58 5.41
C ALA A 475 -52.33 3.89 6.23
N SER A 476 -53.48 4.46 6.58
CA SER A 476 -53.57 5.71 7.36
C SER A 476 -53.51 5.52 8.89
N SER A 477 -53.50 4.27 9.38
CA SER A 477 -53.55 3.98 10.82
C SER A 477 -52.16 3.72 11.43
N TYR A 478 -51.12 3.53 10.62
CA TYR A 478 -49.75 3.22 11.08
C TYR A 478 -48.80 4.44 11.10
N GLU A 479 -49.24 5.61 10.63
CA GLU A 479 -48.39 6.82 10.59
C GLU A 479 -48.13 7.40 11.99
N ASN A 480 -49.07 7.27 12.93
CA ASN A 480 -48.98 7.85 14.28
C ASN A 480 -47.65 7.54 15.03
N PRO A 481 -47.22 6.27 15.23
CA PRO A 481 -45.99 5.98 15.98
C PRO A 481 -44.70 6.39 15.26
N LEU A 482 -44.68 6.37 13.93
CA LEU A 482 -43.53 6.79 13.13
C LEU A 482 -43.36 8.32 13.14
N GLU A 483 -44.48 9.05 13.04
CA GLU A 483 -44.51 10.51 13.09
C GLU A 483 -44.11 11.03 14.48
N ILE A 484 -44.50 10.35 15.56
CA ILE A 484 -44.05 10.65 16.93
C ILE A 484 -42.52 10.53 17.06
N VAL A 485 -41.93 9.45 16.55
CA VAL A 485 -40.46 9.25 16.54
C VAL A 485 -39.77 10.34 15.72
N ARG A 486 -40.30 10.67 14.54
CA ARG A 486 -39.74 11.72 13.67
C ARG A 486 -39.79 13.09 14.33
N ASN A 487 -40.94 13.49 14.86
CA ASN A 487 -41.13 14.80 15.48
C ASN A 487 -40.28 14.96 16.76
N THR A 488 -40.06 13.87 17.50
CA THR A 488 -39.27 13.89 18.74
C THR A 488 -37.76 13.84 18.46
N MET A 489 -37.32 12.98 17.53
CA MET A 489 -35.89 12.65 17.37
C MET A 489 -35.18 13.32 16.19
N ALA A 490 -35.90 13.82 15.17
CA ALA A 490 -35.23 14.39 13.98
C ALA A 490 -34.35 15.61 14.31
N GLY A 491 -34.88 16.57 15.08
CA GLY A 491 -34.14 17.76 15.52
C GLY A 491 -32.92 17.43 16.37
N PRO A 492 -33.07 16.69 17.49
CA PRO A 492 -31.95 16.26 18.33
C PRO A 492 -30.90 15.44 17.57
N SER A 493 -31.32 14.55 16.66
CA SER A 493 -30.40 13.74 15.84
C SER A 493 -29.55 14.60 14.91
N ARG A 494 -30.14 15.60 14.25
CA ARG A 494 -29.40 16.51 13.34
C ARG A 494 -28.42 17.39 14.11
N ALA A 495 -28.85 17.96 15.22
CA ALA A 495 -27.98 18.73 16.11
C ALA A 495 -26.81 17.89 16.62
N LEU A 496 -27.03 16.60 16.91
CA LEU A 496 -25.98 15.68 17.33
C LEU A 496 -24.98 15.38 16.20
N ILE A 497 -25.45 15.13 14.98
CA ILE A 497 -24.60 14.91 13.80
C ILE A 497 -23.72 16.14 13.53
N ASP A 498 -24.32 17.34 13.52
CA ASP A 498 -23.59 18.59 13.30
C ASP A 498 -22.54 18.84 14.40
N ALA A 499 -22.90 18.60 15.66
CA ALA A 499 -21.96 18.73 16.78
C ALA A 499 -20.81 17.72 16.70
N MET A 500 -21.08 16.48 16.27
CA MET A 500 -20.04 15.47 16.02
C MET A 500 -19.10 15.89 14.89
N ALA A 501 -19.63 16.39 13.78
CA ALA A 501 -18.85 16.83 12.63
C ALA A 501 -17.94 18.02 12.99
N LYS A 502 -18.49 19.05 13.65
CA LYS A 502 -17.71 20.19 14.16
C LYS A 502 -16.62 19.75 15.13
N THR A 503 -16.93 18.84 16.06
CA THR A 503 -15.96 18.32 17.03
C THR A 503 -14.82 17.56 16.36
N LEU A 504 -15.13 16.70 15.37
CA LEU A 504 -14.11 15.97 14.61
C LEU A 504 -13.22 16.90 13.79
N HIS A 505 -13.79 17.91 13.15
CA HIS A 505 -13.04 18.94 12.42
C HIS A 505 -12.08 19.70 13.35
N CYS A 506 -12.54 20.10 14.54
CA CYS A 506 -11.69 20.76 15.54
C CYS A 506 -10.60 19.83 16.09
N CYS A 507 -10.90 18.56 16.31
CA CYS A 507 -9.91 17.56 16.72
C CYS A 507 -8.81 17.39 15.67
N ASP A 508 -9.19 17.34 14.40
CA ASP A 508 -8.24 17.24 13.29
C ASP A 508 -7.35 18.49 13.20
N ASN A 509 -7.93 19.70 13.31
CA ASN A 509 -7.19 20.95 13.35
C ASN A 509 -6.16 20.97 14.49
N ALA A 510 -6.58 20.57 15.69
CA ALA A 510 -5.71 20.50 16.86
C ALA A 510 -4.58 19.48 16.67
N LEU A 511 -4.87 18.29 16.13
CA LEU A 511 -3.86 17.28 15.84
C LEU A 511 -2.86 17.74 14.78
N MET A 512 -3.31 18.40 13.71
CA MET A 512 -2.42 18.92 12.67
C MET A 512 -1.54 20.06 13.20
N ARG A 513 -2.09 20.92 14.07
CA ARG A 513 -1.32 21.95 14.78
C ARG A 513 -0.25 21.34 15.68
N ILE A 514 -0.59 20.32 16.47
CA ILE A 514 0.36 19.62 17.35
C ILE A 514 1.45 18.94 16.51
N ALA A 515 1.10 18.34 15.38
CA ALA A 515 2.06 17.71 14.47
C ALA A 515 2.99 18.71 13.76
N GLY A 516 2.67 20.01 13.78
CA GLY A 516 3.40 21.05 13.03
C GLY A 516 3.14 20.97 11.52
N LEU A 517 1.93 20.57 11.14
CA LEU A 517 1.46 20.40 9.76
C LEU A 517 0.27 21.32 9.42
N SER A 518 0.07 22.39 10.21
CA SER A 518 -1.02 23.36 9.99
C SER A 518 -1.01 23.94 8.57
N ASP A 519 0.17 24.26 8.04
CA ASP A 519 0.32 25.01 6.78
C ASP A 519 -0.04 24.19 5.53
N LEU A 520 -0.22 22.87 5.67
CA LEU A 520 -0.56 21.99 4.56
C LEU A 520 -2.05 21.84 4.31
N PHE A 521 -2.89 22.32 5.22
CA PHE A 521 -4.32 22.14 5.17
C PHE A 521 -5.00 23.49 5.42
N ASP A 522 -5.88 23.91 4.51
CA ASP A 522 -6.61 25.19 4.52
C ASP A 522 -7.57 25.23 5.73
N ARG A 523 -7.30 26.05 6.78
CA ARG A 523 -8.01 25.94 8.08
C ARG A 523 -8.19 27.25 8.84
N ASP A 524 -9.37 27.36 9.48
CA ASP A 524 -9.81 28.45 10.36
C ASP A 524 -9.00 28.56 11.67
N GLU A 525 -8.64 29.79 12.04
CA GLU A 525 -7.79 30.12 13.21
C GLU A 525 -8.46 29.91 14.59
N SER A 526 -9.78 29.65 14.66
CA SER A 526 -10.58 29.83 15.89
C SER A 526 -11.25 28.59 16.48
N SER A 527 -10.65 27.39 16.39
CA SER A 527 -11.27 26.17 16.96
C SER A 527 -10.75 25.80 18.35
N ASP A 528 -11.44 26.26 19.40
CA ASP A 528 -11.27 25.73 20.76
C ASP A 528 -11.95 24.35 20.88
N VAL A 529 -11.15 23.29 20.92
CA VAL A 529 -11.62 21.90 21.09
C VAL A 529 -12.46 21.75 22.36
N GLN A 530 -12.14 22.50 23.42
CA GLN A 530 -12.86 22.42 24.69
C GLN A 530 -14.29 22.96 24.57
N SER A 531 -14.47 24.11 23.89
CA SER A 531 -15.80 24.67 23.63
C SER A 531 -16.66 23.74 22.79
N GLN A 532 -16.11 23.16 21.72
CA GLN A 532 -16.86 22.27 20.83
C GLN A 532 -17.19 20.92 21.50
N GLN A 533 -16.30 20.40 22.34
CA GLN A 533 -16.61 19.24 23.17
C GLN A 533 -17.77 19.51 24.14
N ALA A 534 -17.83 20.70 24.75
CA ALA A 534 -18.95 21.08 25.62
C ALA A 534 -20.27 21.17 24.84
N GLU A 535 -20.25 21.71 23.62
CA GLU A 535 -21.39 21.73 22.71
C GLU A 535 -21.86 20.30 22.38
N LEU A 536 -20.95 19.39 22.04
CA LEU A 536 -21.26 17.97 21.80
C LEU A 536 -21.90 17.28 23.00
N ARG A 537 -21.36 17.49 24.21
CA ARG A 537 -21.94 16.93 25.44
C ARG A 537 -23.33 17.46 25.72
N SER A 538 -23.58 18.74 25.44
CA SER A 538 -24.92 19.32 25.55
C SER A 538 -25.89 18.72 24.52
N ALA A 539 -25.43 18.45 23.29
CA ALA A 539 -26.23 17.78 22.27
C ALA A 539 -26.54 16.33 22.62
N MET A 540 -25.57 15.61 23.22
CA MET A 540 -25.77 14.25 23.75
C MET A 540 -26.83 14.23 24.85
N GLN A 541 -26.81 15.19 25.78
CA GLN A 541 -27.83 15.29 26.83
C GLN A 541 -29.23 15.56 26.27
N ARG A 542 -29.36 16.53 25.33
CA ARG A 542 -30.65 16.80 24.67
C ARG A 542 -31.17 15.59 23.90
N PHE A 543 -30.27 14.81 23.29
CA PHE A 543 -30.63 13.58 22.61
C PHE A 543 -31.09 12.50 23.60
N ASP A 544 -30.38 12.32 24.72
CA ASP A 544 -30.73 11.35 25.76
C ASP A 544 -32.08 11.70 26.41
N GLU A 545 -32.36 12.99 26.65
CA GLU A 545 -33.65 13.48 27.14
C GLU A 545 -34.79 13.19 26.15
N ALA A 546 -34.55 13.41 24.85
CA ALA A 546 -35.51 13.10 23.80
C ALA A 546 -35.74 11.59 23.65
N ASP A 547 -34.70 10.77 23.78
CA ASP A 547 -34.80 9.30 23.71
C ASP A 547 -35.55 8.72 24.91
N VAL A 548 -35.32 9.25 26.13
CA VAL A 548 -36.09 8.88 27.33
C VAL A 548 -37.55 9.32 27.18
N SER A 549 -37.80 10.56 26.75
CA SER A 549 -39.16 11.05 26.49
C SER A 549 -39.88 10.24 25.42
N LEU A 550 -39.14 9.70 24.44
CA LEU A 550 -39.68 8.80 23.44
C LEU A 550 -40.04 7.45 24.08
N MET A 551 -39.14 6.83 24.85
CA MET A 551 -39.43 5.54 25.50
C MET A 551 -40.59 5.59 26.51
N GLU A 552 -40.85 6.76 27.12
CA GLU A 552 -41.94 6.97 28.08
C GLU A 552 -43.28 7.34 27.41
N HIS A 553 -43.34 7.51 26.08
CA HIS A 553 -44.56 7.92 25.40
C HIS A 553 -45.63 6.81 25.42
N PRO A 554 -46.87 7.10 25.89
CA PRO A 554 -47.92 6.09 26.10
C PRO A 554 -48.43 5.41 24.82
N ASP A 555 -48.16 6.00 23.66
CA ASP A 555 -48.65 5.57 22.35
C ASP A 555 -47.66 4.68 21.57
N LEU A 556 -46.52 4.32 22.16
CA LEU A 556 -45.58 3.37 21.55
C LEU A 556 -46.07 1.92 21.71
N PRO A 557 -46.05 1.10 20.63
CA PRO A 557 -46.50 -0.28 20.70
C PRO A 557 -45.64 -1.10 21.67
N SER A 558 -46.30 -1.92 22.50
CA SER A 558 -45.65 -2.80 23.49
C SER A 558 -44.80 -3.92 22.86
N SER A 559 -44.94 -4.17 21.55
CA SER A 559 -44.14 -5.13 20.79
C SER A 559 -43.64 -4.53 19.48
N TYR A 560 -42.31 -4.33 19.38
CA TYR A 560 -41.64 -3.77 18.20
C TYR A 560 -41.55 -4.73 17.00
N SER A 561 -41.86 -6.01 17.20
CA SER A 561 -41.75 -7.05 16.17
C SER A 561 -42.75 -6.91 15.01
N SER A 562 -43.84 -6.17 15.22
CA SER A 562 -44.88 -5.92 14.21
C SER A 562 -44.61 -4.68 13.35
N HIS A 563 -43.57 -3.89 13.65
CA HIS A 563 -43.29 -2.61 12.98
C HIS A 563 -41.83 -2.56 12.48
N PRO A 564 -41.53 -3.08 11.28
CA PRO A 564 -40.16 -3.11 10.75
C PRO A 564 -39.54 -1.71 10.57
N ASP A 565 -40.33 -0.72 10.13
CA ASP A 565 -39.86 0.65 9.89
C ASP A 565 -39.49 1.39 11.18
N LEU A 566 -40.21 1.09 12.26
CA LEU A 566 -39.92 1.60 13.60
C LEU A 566 -38.61 1.01 14.13
N VAL A 567 -38.38 -0.29 13.91
CA VAL A 567 -37.12 -0.95 14.25
C VAL A 567 -35.96 -0.35 13.44
N GLU A 568 -36.18 0.00 12.18
CA GLU A 568 -35.18 0.66 11.36
C GLU A 568 -34.76 2.05 11.90
N LEU A 569 -35.72 2.86 12.35
CA LEU A 569 -35.44 4.13 13.02
C LEU A 569 -34.63 3.93 14.31
N PHE A 570 -34.97 2.95 15.15
CA PHE A 570 -34.19 2.63 16.35
C PHE A 570 -32.79 2.05 16.05
N LEU A 571 -32.64 1.32 14.94
CA LEU A 571 -31.36 0.85 14.42
C LEU A 571 -30.49 2.00 13.89
N PHE A 572 -31.06 3.18 13.63
CA PHE A 572 -30.31 4.39 13.31
C PHE A 572 -29.94 5.20 14.58
N ILE A 573 -30.91 5.39 15.49
CA ILE A 573 -30.77 6.18 16.72
C ILE A 573 -29.64 5.63 17.63
N ASN A 574 -29.62 4.31 17.84
CA ASN A 574 -28.66 3.68 18.76
C ASN A 574 -27.19 3.81 18.31
N PRO A 575 -26.82 3.44 17.05
CA PRO A 575 -25.47 3.67 16.54
C PRO A 575 -25.07 5.15 16.49
N LEU A 576 -26.03 6.06 16.27
CA LEU A 576 -25.75 7.50 16.27
C LEU A 576 -25.29 7.97 17.66
N ARG A 577 -25.99 7.56 18.72
CA ARG A 577 -25.60 7.92 20.10
C ARG A 577 -24.27 7.29 20.54
N GLN A 578 -24.01 6.05 20.12
CA GLN A 578 -22.73 5.37 20.36
C GLN A 578 -21.58 6.07 19.61
N SER A 579 -21.83 6.54 18.39
CA SER A 579 -20.86 7.31 17.61
C SER A 579 -20.51 8.62 18.31
N ALA A 580 -21.49 9.34 18.84
CA ALA A 580 -21.26 10.56 19.61
C ALA A 580 -20.37 10.32 20.85
N ALA A 581 -20.62 9.24 21.60
CA ALA A 581 -19.80 8.87 22.76
C ALA A 581 -18.34 8.54 22.36
N ALA A 582 -18.14 7.88 21.22
CA ALA A 582 -16.81 7.60 20.68
C ALA A 582 -16.08 8.89 20.27
N VAL A 583 -16.79 9.86 19.67
CA VAL A 583 -16.24 11.18 19.31
C VAL A 583 -15.86 11.98 20.57
N ASP A 584 -16.67 11.97 21.63
CA ASP A 584 -16.31 12.63 22.91
C ASP A 584 -15.07 12.01 23.55
N SER A 585 -14.93 10.68 23.48
CA SER A 585 -13.74 9.97 23.98
C SER A 585 -12.48 10.37 23.20
N LEU A 586 -12.59 10.53 21.88
CA LEU A 586 -11.51 11.03 21.03
C LEU A 586 -11.16 12.48 21.37
N ALA A 587 -12.15 13.37 21.47
CA ALA A 587 -11.98 14.77 21.80
C ALA A 587 -11.29 14.96 23.17
N THR A 588 -11.71 14.17 24.17
CA THR A 588 -11.07 14.15 25.51
C THR A 588 -9.58 13.84 25.40
N LYS A 589 -9.21 12.84 24.59
CA LYS A 589 -7.80 12.47 24.41
C LYS A 589 -7.02 13.53 23.65
N VAL A 590 -7.60 14.14 22.62
CA VAL A 590 -6.97 15.25 21.87
C VAL A 590 -6.74 16.45 22.78
N LEU A 591 -7.70 16.79 23.65
CA LEU A 591 -7.58 17.86 24.63
C LEU A 591 -6.44 17.59 25.64
N GLN A 592 -6.35 16.36 26.16
CA GLN A 592 -5.25 15.95 27.04
C GLN A 592 -3.87 16.13 26.36
N ILE A 593 -3.76 15.77 25.08
CA ILE A 593 -2.51 15.92 24.31
C ILE A 593 -2.22 17.40 24.02
N SER A 594 -3.25 18.21 23.76
CA SER A 594 -3.12 19.65 23.50
C SER A 594 -2.71 20.45 24.74
N GLN A 595 -3.20 20.05 25.91
CA GLN A 595 -2.90 20.69 27.20
C GLN A 595 -1.54 20.26 27.77
N ASP A 596 -1.00 19.11 27.36
CA ASP A 596 0.31 18.65 27.84
C ASP A 596 1.44 19.57 27.33
N PRO A 597 2.18 20.27 28.21
CA PRO A 597 3.28 21.14 27.80
C PRO A 597 4.40 20.38 27.08
N LYS A 598 4.51 19.06 27.29
CA LYS A 598 5.50 18.22 26.61
C LYS A 598 5.20 18.02 25.12
N SER A 599 3.95 18.26 24.70
CA SER A 599 3.46 18.08 23.32
C SER A 599 3.90 19.22 22.38
N LYS A 600 4.25 20.39 22.93
CA LYS A 600 4.64 21.58 22.14
C LYS A 600 6.07 21.53 21.58
N SER A 601 6.92 20.62 22.07
CA SER A 601 8.32 20.51 21.66
C SER A 601 8.60 19.16 21.00
N LYS A 602 9.36 19.18 19.89
CA LYS A 602 9.77 17.96 19.18
C LYS A 602 10.80 17.20 20.02
N ARG A 603 10.59 15.89 20.19
CA ARG A 603 11.45 15.00 21.00
C ARG A 603 11.85 13.77 20.22
N LEU A 604 13.00 13.20 20.58
CA LEU A 604 13.48 11.93 20.06
C LEU A 604 12.83 10.77 20.83
N PHE A 605 12.21 9.84 20.11
CA PHE A 605 11.65 8.61 20.66
C PHE A 605 12.35 7.41 20.04
N LEU A 606 12.73 6.46 20.90
CA LEU A 606 13.30 5.18 20.50
C LEU A 606 12.20 4.20 20.06
N PRO A 607 12.55 3.17 19.26
CA PRO A 607 11.60 2.14 18.85
C PRO A 607 10.93 1.49 20.07
N SER A 608 9.60 1.54 20.12
CA SER A 608 8.78 0.96 21.19
C SER A 608 8.03 -0.30 20.74
N TYR A 609 8.23 -0.72 19.49
CA TYR A 609 7.59 -1.90 18.94
C TYR A 609 8.32 -3.19 19.40
N PRO A 610 7.60 -4.26 19.79
CA PRO A 610 8.23 -5.49 20.27
C PRO A 610 9.21 -6.08 19.25
N LEU A 611 10.46 -6.34 19.67
CA LEU A 611 11.53 -6.79 18.77
C LEU A 611 11.18 -8.04 17.98
N SER A 612 10.48 -9.00 18.59
CA SER A 612 10.05 -10.24 17.93
C SER A 612 9.12 -10.00 16.74
N LYS A 613 8.32 -8.93 16.77
CA LYS A 613 7.45 -8.50 15.66
C LYS A 613 8.19 -7.54 14.73
N ALA A 614 9.07 -6.70 15.28
CA ALA A 614 9.88 -5.74 14.54
C ALA A 614 10.79 -6.41 13.50
N LEU A 615 11.32 -7.60 13.79
CA LEU A 615 12.21 -8.33 12.87
C LEU A 615 11.55 -8.66 11.50
N TYR A 616 10.22 -8.73 11.46
CA TYR A 616 9.45 -9.14 10.28
C TYR A 616 8.82 -7.97 9.53
N ARG A 617 9.05 -6.73 9.99
CA ARG A 617 8.54 -5.50 9.40
C ARG A 617 9.70 -4.58 9.04
N ALA A 618 9.54 -3.83 7.95
CA ALA A 618 10.49 -2.81 7.52
C ALA A 618 9.72 -1.57 7.05
N ASN A 619 10.40 -0.42 7.00
CA ASN A 619 9.83 0.84 6.53
C ASN A 619 9.25 0.69 5.09
N PRO A 620 8.14 1.36 4.76
CA PRO A 620 7.53 1.31 3.43
C PRO A 620 8.50 1.64 2.28
N GLN A 621 9.37 2.64 2.44
CA GLN A 621 10.38 2.99 1.43
C GLN A 621 11.42 1.87 1.29
N VAL A 622 11.90 1.30 2.39
CA VAL A 622 12.85 0.16 2.34
C VAL A 622 12.21 -1.07 1.66
N LEU A 623 10.91 -1.28 1.85
CA LEU A 623 10.16 -2.31 1.13
C LEU A 623 10.05 -2.00 -0.36
N HIS A 624 9.80 -0.74 -0.72
CA HIS A 624 9.79 -0.28 -2.10
C HIS A 624 11.14 -0.50 -2.78
N ASP A 625 12.26 -0.07 -2.18
CA ASP A 625 13.61 -0.22 -2.74
C ASP A 625 14.00 -1.70 -2.99
N ARG A 626 13.47 -2.59 -2.14
CA ARG A 626 13.62 -4.04 -2.28
C ARG A 626 12.82 -4.62 -3.45
N GLY A 627 11.78 -3.93 -3.94
CA GLY A 627 10.87 -4.39 -4.98
C GLY A 627 9.46 -4.72 -4.50
N GLY A 628 9.01 -4.16 -3.37
CA GLY A 628 7.64 -4.27 -2.84
C GLY A 628 7.46 -5.24 -1.66
N ALA A 629 6.19 -5.45 -1.24
CA ALA A 629 5.84 -6.25 -0.07
C ALA A 629 6.33 -7.71 -0.18
N SER A 630 6.78 -8.29 0.93
CA SER A 630 7.35 -9.65 0.98
C SER A 630 6.28 -10.74 1.13
N ALA A 631 6.41 -11.85 0.39
CA ALA A 631 5.56 -13.04 0.58
C ALA A 631 5.72 -13.67 1.99
N GLY A 632 6.86 -13.48 2.64
CA GLY A 632 7.08 -13.99 4.00
C GLY A 632 6.12 -13.40 5.04
N TYR A 633 5.76 -12.12 4.91
CA TYR A 633 4.79 -11.48 5.81
C TYR A 633 3.39 -12.11 5.64
N TYR A 634 3.01 -12.41 4.39
CA TYR A 634 1.77 -13.11 4.08
C TYR A 634 1.72 -14.52 4.70
N PHE A 635 2.74 -15.36 4.47
CA PHE A 635 2.77 -16.73 5.01
C PHE A 635 2.75 -16.75 6.54
N ARG A 636 3.43 -15.80 7.17
CA ARG A 636 3.44 -15.65 8.61
C ARG A 636 2.09 -15.20 9.17
N ILE A 637 1.46 -14.17 8.58
CA ILE A 637 0.12 -13.75 9.01
C ILE A 637 -0.85 -14.91 8.90
N LYS A 638 -0.78 -15.66 7.80
CA LYS A 638 -1.61 -16.84 7.60
C LYS A 638 -1.42 -17.85 8.72
N ASP A 639 -0.17 -18.16 9.08
CA ASP A 639 0.15 -19.06 10.20
C ASP A 639 -0.34 -18.50 11.55
N GLU A 640 -0.17 -17.21 11.82
CA GLU A 640 -0.66 -16.56 13.04
C GLU A 640 -2.19 -16.61 13.14
N ILE A 641 -2.90 -16.38 12.03
CA ILE A 641 -4.37 -16.47 11.95
C ILE A 641 -4.80 -17.92 12.17
N SER A 642 -4.18 -18.89 11.49
CA SER A 642 -4.49 -20.31 11.67
C SER A 642 -4.32 -20.75 13.13
N ASN A 643 -3.20 -20.39 13.76
CA ASN A 643 -2.96 -20.68 15.18
C ASN A 643 -4.00 -20.00 16.10
N LEU A 644 -4.43 -18.78 15.77
CA LEU A 644 -5.43 -18.05 16.54
C LEU A 644 -6.82 -18.71 16.39
N MET A 645 -7.17 -19.13 15.19
CA MET A 645 -8.42 -19.85 14.92
C MET A 645 -8.43 -21.23 15.58
N GLU A 646 -7.32 -21.97 15.56
CA GLU A 646 -7.17 -23.22 16.33
C GLU A 646 -7.36 -23.00 17.83
N LYS A 647 -6.81 -21.90 18.39
CA LYS A 647 -7.06 -21.52 19.79
C LYS A 647 -8.53 -21.18 20.05
N ILE A 648 -9.21 -20.54 19.11
CA ILE A 648 -10.65 -20.26 19.21
C ILE A 648 -11.43 -21.57 19.16
N HIS A 649 -11.06 -22.51 18.28
CA HIS A 649 -11.68 -23.83 18.17
C HIS A 649 -11.46 -24.67 19.43
N ALA A 650 -10.26 -24.60 20.02
CA ALA A 650 -9.87 -25.41 21.17
C ALA A 650 -10.48 -24.92 22.49
N ARG A 651 -11.15 -23.76 22.53
CA ARG A 651 -11.90 -23.31 23.71
C ARG A 651 -13.26 -24.01 23.74
N PRO A 652 -13.50 -25.00 24.62
CA PRO A 652 -14.85 -25.48 24.86
C PRO A 652 -15.69 -24.31 25.39
N TYR A 653 -16.91 -24.17 24.88
CA TYR A 653 -17.88 -23.22 25.40
C TYR A 653 -18.40 -23.75 26.75
N GLU A 654 -17.97 -23.15 27.86
CA GLU A 654 -18.61 -23.33 29.17
C GLU A 654 -19.77 -22.34 29.29
N PRO A 655 -21.03 -22.79 29.37
CA PRO A 655 -22.14 -21.88 29.67
C PRO A 655 -21.99 -21.34 31.10
N ASP A 656 -22.05 -20.01 31.26
CA ASP A 656 -21.99 -19.28 32.54
C ASP A 656 -22.97 -19.82 33.61
N ALA A 657 -24.06 -20.48 33.19
CA ALA A 657 -25.07 -21.08 34.07
C ALA A 657 -24.56 -22.24 34.96
N LEU A 658 -23.36 -22.78 34.71
CA LEU A 658 -22.73 -23.82 35.53
C LEU A 658 -21.58 -23.30 36.42
N ALA A 659 -21.22 -22.02 36.35
CA ALA A 659 -20.16 -21.44 37.16
C ALA A 659 -20.57 -21.17 38.63
N SER A 660 -21.87 -21.27 38.95
CA SER A 660 -22.39 -20.93 40.29
C SER A 660 -22.51 -22.10 41.28
N ASN A 661 -22.20 -23.34 40.90
CA ASN A 661 -22.18 -24.45 41.86
C ASN A 661 -20.82 -25.14 41.86
N GLY A 662 -20.07 -24.90 42.93
CA GLY A 662 -18.79 -25.52 43.19
C GLY A 662 -18.89 -27.04 43.22
N LEU A 663 -18.45 -27.68 42.15
CA LEU A 663 -17.87 -29.01 42.21
C LEU A 663 -16.76 -29.12 41.17
N LYS A 664 -15.53 -28.89 41.63
CA LYS A 664 -14.30 -29.14 40.89
C LYS A 664 -14.13 -30.65 40.70
N ASN A 665 -14.83 -31.24 39.73
CA ASN A 665 -14.47 -32.55 39.20
C ASN A 665 -14.09 -32.38 37.73
N GLY A 666 -12.77 -32.37 37.51
CA GLY A 666 -12.17 -32.23 36.20
C GLY A 666 -12.53 -33.38 35.29
N VAL A 667 -13.44 -33.14 34.37
CA VAL A 667 -13.52 -33.91 33.13
C VAL A 667 -12.68 -33.18 32.10
N LYS A 668 -11.40 -33.58 32.00
CA LYS A 668 -10.59 -33.29 30.81
C LYS A 668 -11.20 -34.10 29.67
N THR A 669 -12.19 -33.55 28.99
CA THR A 669 -12.64 -34.11 27.71
C THR A 669 -11.51 -33.97 26.72
N VAL A 670 -11.03 -35.13 26.27
CA VAL A 670 -10.00 -35.36 25.27
C VAL A 670 -10.29 -34.49 24.04
N GLY A 671 -9.62 -33.34 23.96
CA GLY A 671 -9.37 -32.71 22.68
C GLY A 671 -8.53 -33.68 21.86
N ILE A 672 -8.90 -33.88 20.59
CA ILE A 672 -8.07 -34.53 19.58
C ILE A 672 -6.85 -33.62 19.36
N GLY A 673 -5.91 -33.71 20.29
CA GLY A 673 -4.63 -33.05 20.34
C GLY A 673 -3.69 -34.09 20.91
N GLY A 674 -2.86 -34.66 20.04
CA GLY A 674 -2.09 -35.86 20.31
C GLY A 674 -1.36 -35.85 21.64
N SER A 675 -1.38 -37.01 22.30
CA SER A 675 -0.56 -37.36 23.46
C SER A 675 0.84 -36.72 23.38
N GLU A 676 1.23 -35.99 24.41
CA GLU A 676 2.62 -35.56 24.63
C GLU A 676 3.49 -36.73 25.12
N ASP A 677 3.42 -37.89 24.47
CA ASP A 677 4.25 -39.04 24.79
C ASP A 677 5.36 -39.23 23.76
N GLY A 678 6.61 -39.08 24.23
CA GLY A 678 7.83 -39.51 23.55
C GLY A 678 8.10 -38.90 22.17
N ARG A 679 8.71 -37.71 22.10
CA ARG A 679 9.18 -37.10 20.84
C ARG A 679 10.25 -37.97 20.16
N THR A 680 9.81 -38.95 19.36
CA THR A 680 10.67 -39.86 18.60
C THR A 680 11.65 -39.08 17.72
N LEU A 681 12.83 -39.66 17.48
CA LEU A 681 13.82 -39.11 16.55
C LEU A 681 13.19 -38.81 15.18
N ARG A 682 12.23 -39.65 14.74
CA ARG A 682 11.44 -39.47 13.52
C ARG A 682 10.64 -38.17 13.53
N TYR A 683 9.96 -37.84 14.62
CA TYR A 683 9.25 -36.56 14.74
C TYR A 683 10.22 -35.37 14.74
N ARG A 684 11.39 -35.48 15.38
CA ARG A 684 12.42 -34.42 15.34
C ARG A 684 12.97 -34.22 13.92
N ILE A 685 13.29 -35.30 13.22
CA ILE A 685 13.74 -35.27 11.82
C ILE A 685 12.64 -34.71 10.92
N TRP A 686 11.39 -35.17 11.08
CA TRP A 686 10.25 -34.64 10.34
C TRP A 686 10.08 -33.14 10.58
N LYS A 687 10.21 -32.66 11.82
CA LYS A 687 10.12 -31.23 12.15
C LYS A 687 11.25 -30.42 11.50
N VAL A 688 12.47 -30.97 11.44
CA VAL A 688 13.60 -30.33 10.74
C VAL A 688 13.39 -30.33 9.23
N LEU A 689 13.04 -31.47 8.61
CA LEU A 689 12.75 -31.56 7.18
C LEU A 689 11.58 -30.65 6.77
N HIS A 690 10.52 -30.61 7.58
CA HIS A 690 9.37 -29.76 7.34
C HIS A 690 9.77 -28.28 7.40
N ARG A 691 10.65 -27.90 8.34
CA ARG A 691 11.24 -26.56 8.37
C ARG A 691 12.15 -26.27 7.18
N LEU A 692 12.86 -27.28 6.69
CA LEU A 692 13.69 -27.19 5.47
C LEU A 692 12.85 -27.14 4.17
N GLN A 693 11.57 -27.49 4.21
CA GLN A 693 10.67 -27.40 3.05
C GLN A 693 9.98 -26.04 2.92
N GLN A 694 10.15 -25.15 3.90
CA GLN A 694 9.52 -23.84 3.92
C GLN A 694 10.00 -22.93 2.77
N PHE A 695 9.30 -21.81 2.59
CA PHE A 695 9.56 -20.89 1.49
C PHE A 695 10.96 -20.26 1.57
N GLU A 696 11.44 -20.02 2.78
CA GLU A 696 12.72 -19.35 3.08
C GLU A 696 13.92 -20.19 2.63
N THR A 697 13.87 -21.50 2.85
CA THR A 697 14.93 -22.43 2.43
C THR A 697 14.91 -22.66 0.93
N ARG A 698 13.73 -22.76 0.30
CA ARG A 698 13.62 -22.80 -1.17
C ARG A 698 14.27 -21.58 -1.81
N PHE A 699 14.06 -20.40 -1.23
CA PHE A 699 14.73 -19.18 -1.70
C PHE A 699 16.25 -19.26 -1.52
N ALA A 700 16.74 -19.70 -0.36
CA ALA A 700 18.17 -19.87 -0.12
C ALA A 700 18.82 -20.84 -1.13
N VAL A 701 18.14 -21.94 -1.46
CA VAL A 701 18.59 -22.90 -2.49
C VAL A 701 18.68 -22.26 -3.88
N LYS A 702 17.71 -21.41 -4.26
CA LYS A 702 17.83 -20.66 -5.53
C LYS A 702 19.02 -19.72 -5.55
N VAL A 703 19.28 -19.04 -4.43
CA VAL A 703 20.39 -18.09 -4.30
C VAL A 703 21.73 -18.80 -4.49
N ILE A 704 21.94 -19.95 -3.84
CA ILE A 704 23.18 -20.72 -4.01
C ILE A 704 23.30 -21.31 -5.42
N LEU A 705 22.19 -21.71 -6.04
CA LEU A 705 22.20 -22.25 -7.40
C LEU A 705 22.70 -21.17 -8.37
N VAL A 706 22.15 -19.95 -8.31
CA VAL A 706 22.57 -18.86 -9.20
C VAL A 706 23.98 -18.36 -8.85
N CYS A 707 24.21 -17.97 -7.60
CA CYS A 707 25.47 -17.32 -7.23
C CYS A 707 26.63 -18.33 -7.26
N GLY A 708 26.39 -19.58 -6.86
CA GLY A 708 27.37 -20.66 -6.95
C GLY A 708 27.72 -20.97 -8.41
N ALA A 709 26.72 -21.19 -9.27
CA ALA A 709 26.97 -21.50 -10.69
C ALA A 709 27.71 -20.37 -11.42
N LEU A 710 27.34 -19.11 -11.19
CA LEU A 710 28.02 -17.96 -11.78
C LEU A 710 29.44 -17.73 -11.21
N SER A 711 29.74 -18.25 -10.02
CA SER A 711 31.07 -18.14 -9.39
C SER A 711 32.05 -19.23 -9.81
N VAL A 712 31.57 -20.34 -10.42
CA VAL A 712 32.42 -21.47 -10.84
C VAL A 712 33.61 -21.03 -11.70
N PRO A 713 33.47 -20.13 -12.69
CA PRO A 713 34.59 -19.74 -13.53
C PRO A 713 35.73 -19.04 -12.77
N ALA A 714 35.44 -18.45 -11.60
CA ALA A 714 36.44 -17.82 -10.74
C ALA A 714 37.35 -18.84 -10.03
N TRP A 715 36.87 -20.07 -9.85
CA TRP A 715 37.54 -21.11 -9.07
C TRP A 715 38.27 -22.15 -9.93
N LEU A 716 37.97 -22.20 -11.23
CA LEU A 716 38.61 -23.11 -12.17
C LEU A 716 39.84 -22.47 -12.83
N ASN A 717 40.95 -23.21 -12.86
CA ASN A 717 42.21 -22.72 -13.43
C ASN A 717 42.10 -22.36 -14.92
N GLN A 718 41.27 -23.06 -15.71
CA GLN A 718 41.16 -22.79 -17.16
C GLN A 718 40.41 -21.49 -17.48
N SER A 719 39.40 -21.12 -16.69
CA SER A 719 38.52 -19.96 -16.96
C SER A 719 38.92 -18.70 -16.20
N ARG A 720 39.87 -18.81 -15.29
CA ARG A 720 40.20 -17.72 -14.36
C ARG A 720 40.88 -16.52 -15.02
N GLY A 721 41.69 -16.76 -16.06
CA GLY A 721 42.38 -15.68 -16.79
C GLY A 721 41.40 -14.67 -17.38
N TRP A 722 40.44 -15.14 -18.17
CA TRP A 722 39.42 -14.27 -18.76
C TRP A 722 38.47 -13.68 -17.70
N TRP A 723 38.20 -14.43 -16.63
CA TRP A 723 37.34 -13.97 -15.53
C TRP A 723 37.91 -12.72 -14.86
N ALA A 724 39.22 -12.73 -14.56
CA ALA A 724 39.93 -11.60 -13.95
C ALA A 724 40.10 -10.45 -14.96
N GLU A 725 40.56 -10.74 -16.17
CA GLU A 725 40.75 -9.72 -17.22
C GLU A 725 39.46 -8.94 -17.53
N LYS A 726 38.34 -9.65 -17.64
CA LYS A 726 37.02 -9.05 -17.90
C LYS A 726 36.21 -8.79 -16.64
N ASP A 727 36.78 -8.95 -15.44
CA ASP A 727 36.18 -8.55 -14.15
C ASP A 727 34.73 -9.09 -14.00
N SER A 728 34.58 -10.36 -14.37
CA SER A 728 33.27 -11.00 -14.58
C SER A 728 32.50 -11.28 -13.28
N TRP A 729 33.13 -11.02 -12.13
CA TRP A 729 32.53 -11.10 -10.80
C TRP A 729 31.31 -10.17 -10.61
N TRP A 730 31.19 -9.11 -11.41
CA TRP A 730 29.99 -8.28 -11.48
C TRP A 730 28.72 -9.06 -11.85
N ALA A 731 28.84 -10.17 -12.59
CA ALA A 731 27.71 -11.04 -12.88
C ALA A 731 27.12 -11.65 -11.59
N VAL A 732 27.98 -12.06 -10.66
CA VAL A 732 27.56 -12.62 -9.36
C VAL A 732 26.97 -11.53 -8.47
N VAL A 733 27.55 -10.33 -8.47
CA VAL A 733 27.00 -9.18 -7.73
C VAL A 733 25.62 -8.77 -8.25
N ALA A 734 25.46 -8.65 -9.57
CA ALA A 734 24.17 -8.35 -10.19
C ALA A 734 23.13 -9.42 -9.84
N ALA A 735 23.50 -10.70 -9.91
CA ALA A 735 22.64 -11.80 -9.53
C ALA A 735 22.26 -11.76 -8.04
N TRP A 736 23.21 -11.55 -7.13
CA TRP A 736 22.97 -11.43 -5.69
C TRP A 736 21.97 -10.32 -5.34
N ILE A 737 22.13 -9.17 -6.01
CA ILE A 737 21.22 -8.04 -5.85
C ILE A 737 19.86 -8.44 -6.41
N MET A 738 19.78 -8.96 -7.64
CA MET A 738 18.53 -9.30 -8.32
C MET A 738 17.73 -10.45 -7.71
N MET A 739 18.39 -11.38 -7.04
CA MET A 739 17.72 -12.44 -6.30
C MET A 739 16.91 -11.86 -5.16
N HIS A 740 15.59 -12.02 -5.24
CA HIS A 740 14.66 -11.62 -4.19
C HIS A 740 13.57 -12.68 -4.02
N PRO A 741 12.99 -12.81 -2.83
CA PRO A 741 12.01 -13.86 -2.55
C PRO A 741 10.73 -13.78 -3.38
N ARG A 742 10.48 -12.67 -4.10
CA ARG A 742 9.19 -12.42 -4.75
C ARG A 742 9.32 -11.91 -6.18
N VAL A 743 9.70 -12.76 -7.13
CA VAL A 743 9.60 -12.39 -8.54
C VAL A 743 8.19 -12.73 -9.02
N GLY A 744 7.36 -11.71 -9.23
CA GLY A 744 6.17 -11.85 -10.07
C GLY A 744 6.64 -12.25 -11.47
N GLY A 745 6.17 -13.40 -11.94
CA GLY A 745 6.55 -13.96 -13.24
C GLY A 745 5.97 -13.19 -14.42
N ASN A 746 6.43 -11.95 -14.65
CA ASN A 746 6.13 -11.24 -15.89
C ASN A 746 7.41 -11.12 -16.73
N ALA A 747 7.37 -11.57 -17.99
CA ALA A 747 8.47 -11.43 -18.94
C ALA A 747 8.87 -9.96 -19.16
N GLN A 748 7.93 -9.04 -18.95
CA GLN A 748 8.18 -7.61 -18.95
C GLN A 748 9.26 -7.18 -17.94
N ASP A 749 9.37 -7.83 -16.79
CA ASP A 749 10.37 -7.52 -15.77
C ASP A 749 11.78 -7.92 -16.21
N LEU A 750 11.92 -9.06 -16.90
CA LEU A 750 13.20 -9.46 -17.49
C LEU A 750 13.65 -8.40 -18.51
N VAL A 751 12.76 -8.09 -19.46
CA VAL A 751 13.07 -7.15 -20.55
C VAL A 751 13.39 -5.77 -20.02
N THR A 752 12.60 -5.23 -19.08
CA THR A 752 12.85 -3.89 -18.53
C THR A 752 14.16 -3.82 -17.75
N ARG A 753 14.50 -4.84 -16.95
CA ARG A 753 15.73 -4.84 -16.14
C ARG A 753 16.97 -4.99 -17.01
N THR A 754 16.94 -5.87 -18.01
CA THR A 754 18.07 -6.05 -18.94
C THR A 754 18.28 -4.80 -19.80
N ILE A 755 17.21 -4.22 -20.37
CA ILE A 755 17.31 -2.96 -21.15
C ILE A 755 17.85 -1.82 -20.27
N ALA A 756 17.33 -1.65 -19.04
CA ALA A 756 17.81 -0.61 -18.14
C ALA A 756 19.30 -0.79 -17.78
N THR A 757 19.76 -2.03 -17.61
CA THR A 757 21.18 -2.37 -17.36
C THR A 757 22.04 -2.03 -18.58
N LEU A 758 21.60 -2.39 -19.78
CA LEU A 758 22.31 -2.09 -21.03
C LEU A 758 22.37 -0.57 -21.30
N LEU A 759 21.27 0.16 -21.10
CA LEU A 759 21.24 1.62 -21.23
C LEU A 759 22.23 2.30 -20.28
N GLY A 760 22.30 1.85 -19.02
CA GLY A 760 23.29 2.34 -18.05
C GLY A 760 24.73 2.07 -18.50
N ALA A 761 25.00 0.89 -19.06
CA ALA A 761 26.34 0.51 -19.54
C ALA A 761 26.75 1.34 -20.77
N VAL A 762 25.85 1.50 -21.75
CA VAL A 762 26.09 2.30 -22.95
C VAL A 762 26.32 3.77 -22.57
N TRP A 763 25.48 4.34 -21.69
CA TRP A 763 25.65 5.72 -21.26
C TRP A 763 26.91 5.94 -20.42
N GLY A 764 27.26 4.99 -19.54
CA GLY A 764 28.51 5.02 -18.78
C GLY A 764 29.76 4.92 -19.68
N GLY A 765 29.69 4.09 -20.73
CA GLY A 765 30.73 3.96 -21.74
C GLY A 765 30.90 5.23 -22.57
N LEU A 766 29.78 5.84 -23.00
CA LEU A 766 29.77 7.13 -23.70
C LEU A 766 30.38 8.23 -22.81
N ALA A 767 30.02 8.28 -21.53
CA ALA A 767 30.58 9.22 -20.57
C ALA A 767 32.11 9.04 -20.44
N ALA A 768 32.59 7.79 -20.36
CA ALA A 768 34.02 7.48 -20.27
C ALA A 768 34.78 7.79 -21.58
N ALA A 769 34.15 7.60 -22.74
CA ALA A 769 34.72 7.95 -24.05
C ALA A 769 34.79 9.47 -24.24
N ALA A 770 33.70 10.19 -23.97
CA ALA A 770 33.64 11.64 -24.04
C ALA A 770 34.64 12.30 -23.09
N ALA A 771 34.78 11.76 -21.88
CA ALA A 771 35.75 12.26 -20.90
C ALA A 771 37.20 12.07 -21.35
N ARG A 772 37.53 11.00 -22.09
CA ARG A 772 38.86 10.81 -22.69
C ARG A 772 39.09 11.71 -23.92
N ALA A 773 38.04 11.96 -24.71
CA ALA A 773 38.12 12.84 -25.87
C ALA A 773 38.35 14.31 -25.47
N ALA A 774 37.81 14.74 -24.33
CA ALA A 774 37.98 16.08 -23.78
C ALA A 774 39.32 16.30 -23.02
N GLY A 775 40.31 15.42 -23.20
CA GLY A 775 41.59 15.43 -22.47
C GLY A 775 41.73 14.24 -21.51
N SER A 776 42.88 14.09 -20.83
CA SER A 776 43.17 12.99 -19.89
C SER A 776 42.04 12.75 -18.86
N ALA A 777 41.08 11.88 -19.20
CA ALA A 777 39.86 11.58 -18.47
C ALA A 777 39.32 12.79 -17.67
N SER A 778 38.73 13.79 -18.33
CA SER A 778 38.25 14.98 -17.64
C SER A 778 37.13 14.62 -16.62
N PRO A 779 37.30 14.94 -15.31
CA PRO A 779 36.30 14.61 -14.29
C PRO A 779 34.99 15.39 -14.49
N TYR A 780 35.07 16.62 -15.02
CA TYR A 780 33.92 17.48 -15.23
C TYR A 780 32.92 16.88 -16.23
N VAL A 781 33.40 16.30 -17.34
CA VAL A 781 32.53 15.65 -18.33
C VAL A 781 31.82 14.45 -17.70
N LEU A 782 32.53 13.61 -16.94
CA LEU A 782 31.92 12.49 -16.23
C LEU A 782 30.84 12.94 -15.23
N ALA A 783 31.04 14.06 -14.54
CA ALA A 783 30.06 14.60 -13.61
C ALA A 783 28.78 15.09 -14.32
N VAL A 784 28.92 15.80 -15.45
CA VAL A 784 27.76 16.27 -16.23
C VAL A 784 26.95 15.09 -16.78
N PHE A 785 27.61 14.10 -17.37
CA PHE A 785 26.93 12.89 -17.87
C PHE A 785 26.26 12.09 -16.75
N ALA A 786 26.87 12.04 -15.56
CA ALA A 786 26.25 11.44 -14.38
C ALA A 786 25.02 12.20 -13.92
N ALA A 787 25.06 13.54 -13.88
CA ALA A 787 23.92 14.35 -13.50
C ALA A 787 22.72 14.11 -14.42
N ILE A 788 22.93 14.11 -15.74
CA ILE A 788 21.85 13.93 -16.72
C ILE A 788 21.17 12.55 -16.59
N PHE A 789 21.95 11.47 -16.44
CA PHE A 789 21.41 10.12 -16.42
C PHE A 789 20.87 9.69 -15.05
N MET A 790 21.51 10.12 -13.97
CA MET A 790 21.16 9.64 -12.64
C MET A 790 19.85 10.25 -12.12
N ILE A 791 19.44 11.44 -12.56
CA ILE A 791 18.14 12.01 -12.12
C ILE A 791 16.96 11.10 -12.55
N PRO A 792 16.77 10.74 -13.83
CA PRO A 792 15.69 9.84 -14.23
C PRO A 792 15.88 8.41 -13.70
N ALA A 793 17.13 7.93 -13.57
CA ALA A 793 17.40 6.59 -13.06
C ALA A 793 17.08 6.45 -11.55
N VAL A 794 17.44 7.46 -10.74
CA VAL A 794 17.10 7.51 -9.30
C VAL A 794 15.61 7.73 -9.11
N PHE A 795 14.95 8.54 -9.93
CA PHE A 795 13.49 8.66 -9.91
C PHE A 795 12.83 7.30 -10.13
N ARG A 796 13.28 6.56 -11.15
CA ARG A 796 12.78 5.21 -11.41
C ARG A 796 13.06 4.26 -10.26
N PHE A 797 14.21 4.38 -9.60
CA PHE A 797 14.53 3.58 -8.42
C PHE A 797 13.62 3.89 -7.22
N MET A 798 13.30 5.15 -6.97
CA MET A 798 12.69 5.63 -5.73
C MET A 798 11.18 5.74 -5.74
N LEU A 799 10.61 6.18 -6.87
CA LEU A 799 9.23 6.65 -6.94
C LEU A 799 8.38 5.85 -7.92
N SER A 800 9.01 5.15 -8.87
CA SER A 800 8.26 4.33 -9.84
C SER A 800 7.84 2.97 -9.28
N ALA A 801 6.89 2.31 -9.94
CA ALA A 801 6.50 0.93 -9.63
C ALA A 801 7.59 -0.11 -9.94
N HIS A 802 8.67 0.27 -10.63
CA HIS A 802 9.75 -0.64 -11.07
C HIS A 802 11.13 -0.29 -10.49
N PRO A 803 11.28 -0.25 -9.15
CA PRO A 803 12.49 0.21 -8.46
C PRO A 803 13.74 -0.57 -8.87
N ARG A 804 13.61 -1.88 -9.08
CA ARG A 804 14.72 -2.78 -9.41
C ARG A 804 15.40 -2.48 -10.75
N SER A 805 14.62 -2.04 -11.72
CA SER A 805 15.15 -1.64 -13.03
C SER A 805 15.91 -0.31 -12.95
N GLY A 806 15.41 0.65 -12.16
CA GLY A 806 16.12 1.89 -11.85
C GLY A 806 17.43 1.63 -11.09
N LEU A 807 17.41 0.74 -10.09
CA LEU A 807 18.60 0.34 -9.34
C LEU A 807 19.69 -0.19 -10.28
N MET A 808 19.37 -1.07 -11.23
CA MET A 808 20.37 -1.60 -12.17
C MET A 808 20.84 -0.57 -13.20
N ALA A 809 19.99 0.36 -13.64
CA ALA A 809 20.43 1.46 -14.48
C ALA A 809 21.50 2.30 -13.75
N CYS A 810 21.23 2.68 -12.50
CA CYS A 810 22.16 3.41 -11.65
C CYS A 810 23.46 2.61 -11.43
N LEU A 811 23.36 1.33 -11.07
CA LEU A 811 24.52 0.47 -10.81
C LEU A 811 25.38 0.29 -12.06
N SER A 812 24.75 -0.02 -13.20
CA SER A 812 25.44 -0.21 -14.47
C SER A 812 26.18 1.05 -14.91
N PHE A 813 25.52 2.21 -14.83
CA PHE A 813 26.17 3.49 -15.11
C PHE A 813 27.37 3.75 -14.19
N THR A 814 27.21 3.59 -12.87
CA THR A 814 28.29 3.82 -11.89
C THR A 814 29.52 2.97 -12.15
N VAL A 815 29.29 1.66 -12.38
CA VAL A 815 30.37 0.69 -12.55
C VAL A 815 31.10 0.96 -13.85
N VAL A 816 30.40 1.16 -14.96
CA VAL A 816 31.05 1.39 -16.26
C VAL A 816 31.80 2.72 -16.28
N SER A 817 31.17 3.82 -15.83
CA SER A 817 31.78 5.15 -15.86
C SER A 817 33.03 5.25 -14.98
N LEU A 818 32.98 4.74 -13.74
CA LEU A 818 34.10 4.77 -12.81
C LEU A 818 35.17 3.74 -13.16
N SER A 819 34.81 2.54 -13.64
CA SER A 819 35.80 1.55 -14.13
C SER A 819 36.58 2.10 -15.33
N GLY A 820 35.89 2.80 -16.24
CA GLY A 820 36.50 3.45 -17.40
C GLY A 820 37.51 4.53 -17.03
N ARG A 821 37.34 5.20 -15.88
CA ARG A 821 38.31 6.14 -15.32
C ARG A 821 39.42 5.44 -14.53
N ASN A 822 39.09 4.33 -13.85
CA ASN A 822 40.02 3.65 -12.96
C ASN A 822 41.10 2.84 -13.70
N HIS A 823 40.74 2.18 -14.80
CA HIS A 823 41.62 1.35 -15.61
C HIS A 823 42.21 2.17 -16.77
N SER A 824 43.21 3.00 -16.47
CA SER A 824 43.90 3.85 -17.44
C SER A 824 44.94 3.09 -18.30
N GLY A 825 45.16 1.80 -18.05
CA GLY A 825 46.08 0.95 -18.80
C GLY A 825 45.41 0.29 -20.02
N GLY A 826 45.54 0.88 -21.20
CA GLY A 826 45.39 0.22 -22.51
C GLY A 826 43.98 -0.12 -23.01
N HIS A 827 43.02 -0.46 -22.14
CA HIS A 827 41.68 -0.88 -22.62
C HIS A 827 40.83 0.29 -23.10
N SER A 828 40.18 0.09 -24.25
CA SER A 828 39.27 1.11 -24.80
C SER A 828 38.04 1.28 -23.90
N PRO A 829 37.48 2.50 -23.76
CA PRO A 829 36.25 2.69 -22.98
C PRO A 829 35.08 1.80 -23.45
N VAL A 830 35.04 1.48 -24.75
CA VAL A 830 34.04 0.58 -25.34
C VAL A 830 34.22 -0.85 -24.83
N GLU A 831 35.46 -1.34 -24.72
CA GLU A 831 35.75 -2.67 -24.20
C GLU A 831 35.34 -2.82 -22.73
N ILE A 832 35.58 -1.80 -21.93
CA ILE A 832 35.14 -1.77 -20.52
C ILE A 832 33.61 -1.75 -20.44
N ALA A 833 32.95 -0.93 -21.26
CA ALA A 833 31.49 -0.86 -21.29
C ALA A 833 30.85 -2.18 -21.72
N TRP A 834 31.43 -2.83 -22.73
CA TRP A 834 30.98 -4.13 -23.21
C TRP A 834 31.16 -5.22 -22.16
N SER A 835 32.38 -5.37 -21.62
CA SER A 835 32.68 -6.43 -20.63
C SER A 835 31.83 -6.31 -19.37
N ARG A 836 31.73 -5.11 -18.78
CA ARG A 836 30.91 -4.87 -17.58
C ARG A 836 29.42 -4.95 -17.88
N GLY A 837 28.97 -4.39 -19.01
CA GLY A 837 27.58 -4.42 -19.43
C GLY A 837 27.06 -5.84 -19.66
N VAL A 838 27.85 -6.68 -20.33
CA VAL A 838 27.55 -8.10 -20.54
C VAL A 838 27.57 -8.86 -19.21
N ALA A 839 28.56 -8.67 -18.35
CA ALA A 839 28.62 -9.34 -17.05
C ALA A 839 27.38 -9.02 -16.19
N LEU A 840 27.01 -7.75 -16.05
CA LEU A 840 25.81 -7.33 -15.32
C LEU A 840 24.53 -7.91 -15.93
N SER A 841 24.41 -7.88 -17.26
CA SER A 841 23.24 -8.42 -17.97
C SER A 841 23.11 -9.92 -17.77
N THR A 842 24.21 -10.67 -17.84
CA THR A 842 24.24 -12.12 -17.57
C THR A 842 23.77 -12.44 -16.16
N GLY A 843 24.20 -11.65 -15.16
CA GLY A 843 23.74 -11.79 -13.78
C GLY A 843 22.23 -11.54 -13.61
N VAL A 844 21.70 -10.49 -14.27
CA VAL A 844 20.27 -10.17 -14.27
C VAL A 844 19.46 -11.30 -14.93
N VAL A 845 19.88 -11.75 -16.11
CA VAL A 845 19.21 -12.81 -16.87
C VAL A 845 19.21 -14.12 -16.08
N ALA A 846 20.35 -14.54 -15.54
CA ALA A 846 20.46 -15.76 -14.75
C ALA A 846 19.57 -15.73 -13.49
N ALA A 847 19.56 -14.61 -12.75
CA ALA A 847 18.73 -14.47 -11.56
C ALA A 847 17.22 -14.53 -11.90
N VAL A 848 16.80 -13.95 -13.02
CA VAL A 848 15.40 -14.00 -13.44
C VAL A 848 15.01 -15.40 -13.92
N ILE A 849 15.83 -16.05 -14.74
CA ILE A 849 15.58 -17.41 -15.24
C ILE A 849 15.40 -18.39 -14.08
N VAL A 850 16.31 -18.39 -13.10
CA VAL A 850 16.20 -19.33 -11.96
C VAL A 850 14.95 -19.04 -11.13
N ASN A 851 14.58 -17.77 -10.97
CA ASN A 851 13.34 -17.44 -10.27
C ASN A 851 12.08 -17.91 -11.00
N TRP A 852 12.12 -18.06 -12.33
CA TRP A 852 11.02 -18.59 -13.12
C TRP A 852 11.00 -20.13 -13.14
N VAL A 853 12.14 -20.77 -13.35
CA VAL A 853 12.24 -22.23 -13.52
C VAL A 853 12.13 -22.96 -12.19
N VAL A 854 12.84 -22.48 -11.17
CA VAL A 854 12.95 -23.18 -9.88
C VAL A 854 11.86 -22.65 -8.95
N TRP A 855 10.85 -23.45 -8.61
CA TRP A 855 9.71 -23.11 -7.72
C TRP A 855 9.14 -21.69 -7.93
N PRO A 856 8.51 -21.40 -9.08
CA PRO A 856 7.92 -20.08 -9.33
C PRO A 856 6.84 -19.76 -8.30
N PHE A 857 6.86 -18.54 -7.76
CA PHE A 857 5.80 -18.05 -6.86
C PHE A 857 4.67 -17.47 -7.70
N VAL A 858 3.55 -18.19 -7.76
CA VAL A 858 2.36 -17.73 -8.49
C VAL A 858 1.38 -17.08 -7.52
N ALA A 859 1.42 -15.74 -7.47
CA ALA A 859 0.59 -14.95 -6.55
C ALA A 859 -0.92 -15.22 -6.70
N ARG A 860 -1.41 -15.48 -7.93
CA ARG A 860 -2.82 -15.76 -8.20
C ARG A 860 -3.32 -17.02 -7.48
N HIS A 861 -2.51 -18.08 -7.42
CA HIS A 861 -2.89 -19.31 -6.71
C HIS A 861 -2.89 -19.10 -5.20
N GLU A 862 -1.91 -18.38 -4.67
CA GLU A 862 -1.86 -18.07 -3.23
C GLU A 862 -3.00 -17.14 -2.81
N LEU A 863 -3.40 -16.19 -3.64
CA LEU A 863 -4.57 -15.35 -3.39
C LEU A 863 -5.85 -16.18 -3.29
N ARG A 864 -6.09 -17.10 -4.25
CA ARG A 864 -7.26 -18.00 -4.21
C ARG A 864 -7.28 -18.86 -2.94
N LYS A 865 -6.14 -19.42 -2.55
CA LYS A 865 -6.03 -20.17 -1.28
C LYS A 865 -6.34 -19.26 -0.09
N SER A 866 -5.75 -18.06 -0.03
CA SER A 866 -5.98 -17.11 1.07
C SER A 866 -7.44 -16.71 1.19
N LEU A 867 -8.12 -16.47 0.06
CA LEU A 867 -9.53 -16.09 0.04
C LEU A 867 -10.42 -17.24 0.53
N SER A 868 -10.12 -18.48 0.13
CA SER A 868 -10.80 -19.67 0.67
C SER A 868 -10.61 -19.81 2.19
N TYR A 869 -9.39 -19.64 2.71
CA TYR A 869 -9.14 -19.62 4.16
C TYR A 869 -9.88 -18.49 4.87
N MET A 870 -9.94 -17.30 4.28
CA MET A 870 -10.68 -16.16 4.82
C MET A 870 -12.18 -16.44 4.90
N LEU A 871 -12.78 -17.01 3.85
CA LEU A 871 -14.20 -17.40 3.83
C LEU A 871 -14.50 -18.47 4.89
N LEU A 872 -13.63 -19.47 5.03
CA LEU A 872 -13.74 -20.48 6.07
C LEU A 872 -13.68 -19.85 7.47
N ASN A 873 -12.73 -18.96 7.69
CA ASN A 873 -12.59 -18.25 8.97
C ASN A 873 -13.80 -17.34 9.25
N LEU A 874 -14.35 -16.69 8.23
CA LEU A 874 -15.56 -15.87 8.35
C LEU A 874 -16.77 -16.73 8.71
N GLY A 875 -16.95 -17.88 8.06
CA GLY A 875 -18.02 -18.83 8.39
C GLY A 875 -17.92 -19.35 9.82
N ILE A 876 -16.71 -19.62 10.31
CA ILE A 876 -16.47 -20.01 11.71
C ILE A 876 -16.82 -18.85 12.66
N ALA A 877 -16.39 -17.64 12.37
CA ALA A 877 -16.69 -16.47 13.20
C ALA A 877 -18.21 -16.21 13.26
N TYR A 878 -18.90 -16.33 12.13
CA TYR A 878 -20.36 -16.21 12.04
C TYR A 878 -21.09 -17.26 12.88
N ARG A 879 -20.62 -18.52 12.85
CA ARG A 879 -21.11 -19.57 13.75
C ARG A 879 -20.95 -19.15 15.21
N GLY A 880 -19.80 -18.59 15.60
CA GLY A 880 -19.60 -18.07 16.96
C GLY A 880 -20.65 -17.04 17.38
N VAL A 881 -20.97 -16.08 16.49
CA VAL A 881 -21.94 -15.02 16.78
C VAL A 881 -23.37 -15.54 16.87
N ILE A 882 -23.81 -16.48 16.02
CA ILE A 882 -25.20 -17.00 16.05
C ILE A 882 -25.48 -17.91 17.25
N TYR A 883 -24.50 -18.69 17.68
CA TYR A 883 -24.71 -19.63 18.80
C TYR A 883 -24.81 -18.91 20.17
N LEU A 884 -24.26 -17.70 20.30
CA LEU A 884 -24.28 -16.91 21.54
C LEU A 884 -25.68 -16.37 21.94
N PRO A 885 -26.50 -15.79 21.03
CA PRO A 885 -27.85 -15.31 21.35
C PRO A 885 -28.89 -16.42 21.54
N ARG A 886 -28.79 -17.53 20.79
CA ARG A 886 -29.83 -18.57 20.75
C ARG A 886 -30.01 -19.30 22.09
N PHE A 887 -28.98 -19.34 22.94
CA PHE A 887 -29.07 -19.91 24.29
C PHE A 887 -29.50 -18.91 25.37
N ARG A 888 -29.25 -17.60 25.23
CA ARG A 888 -29.80 -16.60 26.16
C ARG A 888 -31.33 -16.53 26.10
N LEU A 889 -31.91 -16.70 24.91
CA LEU A 889 -33.38 -16.77 24.74
C LEU A 889 -33.99 -18.09 25.23
N CYS A 890 -33.25 -19.20 25.20
CA CYS A 890 -33.73 -20.47 25.78
C CYS A 890 -33.56 -20.54 27.30
N SER A 891 -32.61 -19.80 27.88
CA SER A 891 -32.40 -19.75 29.34
C SER A 891 -33.45 -18.94 30.09
N HIS A 892 -34.21 -18.07 29.42
CA HIS A 892 -35.31 -17.32 30.02
C HIS A 892 -36.68 -18.01 29.92
N LYS A 893 -36.74 -19.18 29.27
CA LYS A 893 -37.96 -20.02 29.13
C LYS A 893 -37.88 -21.36 29.87
N ARG A 894 -37.02 -21.47 30.90
CA ARG A 894 -37.08 -22.56 31.88
C ARG A 894 -37.19 -22.01 33.29
#